data_AF-A0A1J0W414-F1
#
_entry.id   AF-A0A1J0W414-F1
#
_cell.length_a   1.000
_cell.length_b   1.000
_cell.length_c   1.000
_cell.angle_alpha   90.00
_cell.angle_beta   90.00
_cell.angle_gamma   90.00
#
_symmetry.space_group_name_H-M   'P 1'
#
loop_
_entity.id
_entity.type
_entity.pdbx_description
1 polymer ?
#
loop_
_entity_poly.entity_id
_entity_poly.type
_entity_poly.pdbx_seq_one_letter_code
_entity_poly.pdbx_strand_id
1 'polypeptide(L)'
;MGLSSLEASGAGLSIAELVRPGLRRNPRRAHLLVSTVLGKHLPTDPRVVIGAGERLGDLVREQLGARAAVVLGFAETATGLGHCVAARLDAACYLHSTRRHEPRATTLTGFEEGHSHATSHLLQPAPGEIFANDLPLVLVDDEISTGDTAIDAVRALHAFAPRAHYVLASLVDMRTAADRDKFEKFAAELGARIDTVCLAAGRTDLPDGLVESVAALPDPELNPTAAQRGSFGRCELPWPADVPEGGRHGVLNTDVPAFDVAVKAAADAVQARLSAEFPGRPVIVLGHEELMYLPLRLAAELADGGIPTRFQTTTRSPAYVLDEPGYPLRRGFRFTAPEPDPAAQRYLYNAQLPDSDEAPVLLLVLDPPADTAELLAPGGLVDVLTASGADVLLAVAPGADPRVLHENRTAATPSRVPAAVGRTFPEALHGPDFGSYAAEEVSWLLKDLSGADLEADVAERERRIQAGVAHYAESLPVEYQPDAEYRELFDRVLADSAERLAVAVATVSELVVAERGEDIVLVSLARAGTPVGVLMRRWLASGVGRPVLTVPHYAVSIVRDRGIDAVALDYLAHHHDPSSIVFVDGWTGKGAITRELTEALDTYHAAGGARFNDELVVLADPGNSVRTYGTRDDFLIASACLNSTVSGLVSRTVLNETLIGPRDFHGAKFYRELADADVSNQLLDAVTAAFPVVADQVPDAVAAIRDSDRTPDWSGWASVERVRAEYGVASVNFVKPGVGETTRVLLRRVPWRVLVREADAPEHAHIRLLAAARDVPVEVVPDLAYSCMGLIKELDQ
;
A
#
# COMPACT_ATOMS: atom_id res chain seq x y z
N MET A 1 -0.15 35.96 27.98
CA MET A 1 -0.79 34.62 27.95
C MET A 1 -0.78 34.09 29.37
N GLY A 2 -1.93 33.63 29.85
CA GLY A 2 -2.07 32.99 31.17
C GLY A 2 -2.27 31.48 31.05
N LEU A 3 -1.80 30.73 32.04
CA LEU A 3 -2.11 29.31 32.23
C LEU A 3 -2.77 29.14 33.60
N SER A 4 -3.92 28.49 33.65
CA SER A 4 -4.65 28.22 34.90
C SER A 4 -4.98 26.73 35.00
N SER A 5 -4.68 26.12 36.15
CA SER A 5 -5.09 24.74 36.46
C SER A 5 -6.60 24.69 36.74
N LEU A 6 -7.30 23.70 36.19
CA LEU A 6 -8.74 23.53 36.42
C LEU A 6 -9.02 22.60 37.61
N GLU A 7 -8.21 21.57 37.81
CA GLU A 7 -8.24 20.61 38.94
C GLU A 7 -6.84 19.98 39.13
N ALA A 8 -6.55 19.43 40.32
CA ALA A 8 -5.36 18.59 40.48
C ALA A 8 -5.61 17.25 39.79
N SER A 9 -4.76 16.88 38.82
CA SER A 9 -4.82 15.56 38.19
C SER A 9 -4.55 14.46 39.22
N GLY A 10 -4.93 13.21 38.89
CA GLY A 10 -4.54 12.04 39.69
C GLY A 10 -3.03 11.88 39.89
N ALA A 11 -2.20 12.56 39.10
CA ALA A 11 -0.74 12.56 39.19
C ALA A 11 -0.15 13.61 40.15
N GLY A 12 -0.95 14.55 40.66
CA GLY A 12 -0.52 15.56 41.63
C GLY A 12 0.43 16.64 41.09
N LEU A 13 0.53 16.81 39.77
CA LEU A 13 1.35 17.84 39.12
C LEU A 13 0.49 19.01 38.62
N SER A 14 1.05 20.21 38.67
CA SER A 14 0.44 21.42 38.13
C SER A 14 0.86 21.67 36.67
N ILE A 15 0.04 22.40 35.91
CA ILE A 15 0.37 22.79 34.54
C ILE A 15 1.70 23.56 34.45
N ALA A 16 1.96 24.43 35.43
CA ALA A 16 3.18 25.26 35.45
C ALA A 16 4.46 24.43 35.64
N GLU A 17 4.36 23.22 36.19
CA GLU A 17 5.48 22.28 36.29
C GLU A 17 5.76 21.54 34.99
N LEU A 18 4.76 21.40 34.11
CA LEU A 18 4.82 20.61 32.87
C LEU A 18 5.08 21.47 31.62
N VAL A 19 4.57 22.70 31.58
CA VAL A 19 4.66 23.58 30.42
C VAL A 19 4.84 25.06 30.81
N ARG A 20 5.51 25.81 29.95
CA ARG A 20 5.64 27.27 30.01
C ARG A 20 5.05 27.94 28.76
N PRO A 21 4.45 29.13 28.87
CA PRO A 21 3.99 29.88 27.71
C PRO A 21 5.17 30.28 26.81
N GLY A 22 5.07 29.95 25.53
CA GLY A 22 5.94 30.41 24.46
C GLY A 22 5.14 30.99 23.30
N LEU A 23 5.86 31.56 22.34
CA LEU A 23 5.27 32.14 21.14
C LEU A 23 5.81 31.45 19.89
N ARG A 24 5.04 31.48 18.82
CA ARG A 24 5.46 31.07 17.48
C ARG A 24 4.90 32.02 16.43
N ARG A 25 5.64 32.24 15.35
CA ARG A 25 5.16 33.06 14.24
C ARG A 25 4.29 32.22 13.32
N ASN A 26 2.99 32.22 13.59
CA ASN A 26 1.99 31.52 12.79
C ASN A 26 0.72 32.36 12.69
N PRO A 27 0.17 32.57 11.47
CA PRO A 27 -0.96 33.47 11.23
C PRO A 27 -2.29 32.96 11.79
N ARG A 28 -2.38 31.70 12.24
CA ARG A 28 -3.60 31.11 12.81
C ARG A 28 -3.49 30.83 14.30
N ARG A 29 -2.29 30.54 14.82
CA ARG A 29 -2.09 30.14 16.22
C ARG A 29 -0.71 30.57 16.71
N ALA A 30 -0.63 31.72 17.37
CA ALA A 30 0.63 32.34 17.80
C ALA A 30 1.16 31.84 19.15
N HIS A 31 0.36 31.10 19.92
CA HIS A 31 0.79 30.49 21.18
C HIS A 31 1.49 29.14 20.99
N LEU A 32 2.38 28.81 21.92
CA LEU A 32 3.08 27.55 22.02
C LEU A 32 3.15 27.15 23.52
N LEU A 33 2.87 25.90 23.85
CA LEU A 33 3.17 25.35 25.17
C LEU A 33 4.54 24.69 25.15
N VAL A 34 5.51 25.32 25.80
CA VAL A 34 6.88 24.81 25.87
C VAL A 34 6.99 23.82 27.02
N SER A 35 7.07 22.54 26.70
CA SER A 35 7.25 21.49 27.71
C SER A 35 8.57 21.63 28.46
N THR A 36 8.51 21.55 29.79
CA THR A 36 9.65 21.48 30.70
C THR A 36 10.13 20.06 30.96
N VAL A 37 9.33 19.06 30.56
CA VAL A 37 9.53 17.64 30.89
C VAL A 37 9.76 16.73 29.69
N LEU A 38 9.73 17.24 28.45
CA LEU A 38 9.92 16.39 27.25
C LEU A 38 11.32 16.46 26.62
N GLY A 39 12.15 17.44 26.99
CA GLY A 39 13.38 17.68 26.25
C GLY A 39 13.16 18.21 24.82
N LYS A 40 11.95 18.66 24.45
CA LYS A 40 11.69 19.09 23.07
C LYS A 40 12.35 20.43 22.73
N HIS A 41 12.14 21.45 23.56
CA HIS A 41 12.69 22.80 23.33
C HIS A 41 13.68 23.24 24.41
N LEU A 42 13.67 22.58 25.57
CA LEU A 42 14.54 22.86 26.71
C LEU A 42 15.44 21.65 26.95
N PRO A 43 16.75 21.84 27.21
CA PRO A 43 17.60 20.80 27.75
C PRO A 43 17.09 20.36 29.12
N THR A 44 16.62 19.11 29.22
CA THR A 44 15.97 18.57 30.42
C THR A 44 16.79 17.41 30.98
N ASP A 45 16.80 17.23 32.31
CA ASP A 45 17.39 16.04 32.92
C ASP A 45 16.67 14.78 32.38
N PRO A 46 17.39 13.79 31.82
CA PRO A 46 16.76 12.61 31.21
C PRO A 46 15.86 11.84 32.18
N ARG A 47 16.15 11.87 33.49
CA ARG A 47 15.32 11.21 34.52
C ARG A 47 13.97 11.90 34.71
N VAL A 48 13.91 13.21 34.51
CA VAL A 48 12.64 13.96 34.53
C VAL A 48 11.79 13.59 33.31
N VAL A 49 12.41 13.42 32.14
CA VAL A 49 11.71 13.03 30.92
C VAL A 49 11.14 11.62 31.02
N ILE A 50 11.97 10.66 31.45
CA ILE A 50 11.54 9.28 31.70
C ILE A 50 10.43 9.25 32.77
N GLY A 51 10.63 9.93 33.90
CA GLY A 51 9.66 9.96 34.99
C GLY A 51 8.30 10.57 34.61
N ALA A 52 8.27 11.54 33.69
CA ALA A 52 7.00 12.07 33.17
C ALA A 52 6.24 11.01 32.34
N GLY A 53 6.95 10.28 31.47
CA GLY A 53 6.36 9.18 30.71
C GLY A 53 5.93 8.01 31.58
N GLU A 54 6.69 7.68 32.63
CA GLU A 54 6.32 6.64 33.60
C GLU A 54 5.05 6.99 34.37
N ARG A 55 4.92 8.23 34.87
CA ARG A 55 3.70 8.70 35.55
C ARG A 55 2.49 8.64 34.62
N LEU A 56 2.66 9.00 33.35
CA LEU A 56 1.58 8.91 32.37
C LEU A 56 1.22 7.45 32.10
N GLY A 57 2.22 6.57 31.99
CA GLY A 57 2.03 5.12 31.86
C GLY A 57 1.30 4.49 33.05
N ASP A 58 1.53 4.98 34.27
CA ASP A 58 0.79 4.53 35.46
C ASP A 58 -0.70 4.88 35.36
N LEU A 59 -1.04 6.09 34.94
CA LEU A 59 -2.44 6.48 34.70
C LEU A 59 -3.10 5.64 33.59
N VAL A 60 -2.36 5.35 32.52
CA VAL A 60 -2.85 4.45 31.46
C VAL A 60 -3.08 3.04 32.01
N ARG A 61 -2.18 2.53 32.86
CA ARG A 61 -2.30 1.21 33.50
C ARG A 61 -3.55 1.12 34.38
N GLU A 62 -3.91 2.20 35.08
CA GLU A 62 -5.15 2.26 35.88
C GLU A 62 -6.40 2.06 35.00
N GLN A 63 -6.42 2.59 33.77
CA GLN A 63 -7.53 2.39 32.82
C GLN A 63 -7.54 1.01 32.18
N LEU A 64 -6.36 0.45 31.89
CA LEU A 64 -6.22 -0.82 31.21
C LEU A 64 -6.35 -2.03 32.14
N GLY A 65 -5.97 -1.89 33.41
CA GLY A 65 -5.81 -3.02 34.34
C GLY A 65 -4.64 -3.92 33.91
N ALA A 66 -4.85 -5.24 33.94
CA ALA A 66 -3.85 -6.24 33.55
C ALA A 66 -3.78 -6.53 32.03
N ARG A 67 -4.54 -5.79 31.21
CA ARG A 67 -4.59 -6.03 29.76
C ARG A 67 -3.30 -5.53 29.09
N ALA A 68 -2.74 -6.34 28.19
CA ALA A 68 -1.71 -5.88 27.26
C ALA A 68 -2.27 -4.80 26.32
N ALA A 69 -1.41 -3.93 25.80
CA ALA A 69 -1.81 -2.86 24.89
C ALA A 69 -0.76 -2.59 23.81
N VAL A 70 -1.22 -1.98 22.72
CA VAL A 70 -0.37 -1.32 21.74
C VAL A 70 -0.32 0.16 22.10
N VAL A 71 0.87 0.75 22.09
CA VAL A 71 1.05 2.19 22.32
C VAL A 71 1.52 2.85 21.03
N LEU A 72 0.85 3.93 20.65
CA LEU A 72 1.15 4.73 19.47
C LEU A 72 1.50 6.16 19.87
N GLY A 73 2.74 6.59 19.64
CA GLY A 73 3.16 7.98 19.80
C GLY A 73 2.92 8.79 18.52
N PHE A 74 2.40 10.01 18.63
CA PHE A 74 2.34 10.91 17.49
C PHE A 74 3.69 11.58 17.22
N ALA A 75 4.14 11.52 15.98
CA ALA A 75 5.29 12.28 15.55
C ALA A 75 4.91 13.77 15.47
N GLU A 76 5.73 14.69 15.94
CA GLU A 76 7.12 14.45 16.32
C GLU A 76 7.32 14.42 17.85
N THR A 77 6.58 15.25 18.59
CA THR A 77 6.88 15.54 19.99
C THR A 77 6.57 14.38 20.94
N ALA A 78 5.60 13.54 20.60
CA ALA A 78 5.16 12.46 21.47
C ALA A 78 5.86 11.12 21.18
N THR A 79 6.83 11.05 20.27
CA THR A 79 7.54 9.78 20.00
C THR A 79 8.43 9.35 21.18
N GLY A 80 9.05 10.29 21.90
CA GLY A 80 9.79 9.99 23.12
C GLY A 80 8.86 9.62 24.27
N LEU A 81 7.82 10.44 24.48
CA LEU A 81 6.83 10.27 25.55
C LEU A 81 6.08 8.93 25.42
N GLY A 82 5.60 8.63 24.22
CA GLY A 82 4.89 7.39 23.93
C GLY A 82 5.75 6.16 24.17
N HIS A 83 7.05 6.23 23.87
CA HIS A 83 7.96 5.11 24.13
C HIS A 83 8.20 4.91 25.63
N CYS A 84 8.34 6.00 26.41
CA CYS A 84 8.39 5.91 27.87
C CYS A 84 7.11 5.30 28.46
N VAL A 85 5.94 5.71 27.96
CA VAL A 85 4.64 5.11 28.35
C VAL A 85 4.61 3.62 28.02
N ALA A 86 5.04 3.23 26.82
CA ALA A 86 5.08 1.84 26.40
C ALA A 86 6.02 0.97 27.25
N ALA A 87 7.23 1.48 27.51
CA ALA A 87 8.21 0.82 28.38
C ALA A 87 7.65 0.65 29.80
N ARG A 88 7.00 1.69 30.35
CA ARG A 88 6.36 1.60 31.66
C ARG A 88 5.22 0.60 31.70
N LEU A 89 4.47 0.46 30.61
CA LEU A 89 3.35 -0.45 30.49
C LEU A 89 3.77 -1.92 30.30
N ASP A 90 5.02 -2.17 29.91
CA ASP A 90 5.41 -3.45 29.28
C ASP A 90 4.46 -3.75 28.10
N ALA A 91 4.26 -2.73 27.25
CA ALA A 91 3.32 -2.79 26.14
C ALA A 91 3.73 -3.88 25.14
N ALA A 92 2.74 -4.56 24.56
CA ALA A 92 2.99 -5.61 23.59
C ALA A 92 3.77 -5.08 22.36
N CYS A 93 3.47 -3.84 21.96
CA CYS A 93 4.16 -3.13 20.90
C CYS A 93 4.11 -1.63 21.13
N TYR A 94 5.24 -0.95 20.94
CA TYR A 94 5.32 0.49 20.75
C TYR A 94 5.53 0.83 19.29
N LEU A 95 4.69 1.72 18.74
CA LEU A 95 4.83 2.28 17.39
C LEU A 95 4.78 3.81 17.50
N HIS A 96 5.34 4.54 16.54
CA HIS A 96 4.97 5.94 16.35
C HIS A 96 4.65 6.22 14.89
N SER A 97 3.79 7.21 14.65
CA SER A 97 3.66 7.73 13.28
C SER A 97 5.00 8.30 12.83
N THR A 98 5.27 8.30 11.53
CA THR A 98 6.48 8.90 10.96
C THR A 98 6.13 9.77 9.77
N ARG A 99 6.92 10.82 9.55
CA ARG A 99 6.89 11.63 8.32
C ARG A 99 8.06 11.26 7.39
N ARG A 100 8.91 10.32 7.80
CA ARG A 100 10.00 9.78 7.01
C ARG A 100 9.49 8.58 6.24
N HIS A 101 9.81 8.52 4.95
CA HIS A 101 9.52 7.36 4.13
C HIS A 101 10.75 6.46 4.11
N GLU A 102 10.66 5.26 4.69
CA GLU A 102 11.64 4.19 4.51
C GLU A 102 11.15 3.25 3.40
N PRO A 103 11.77 3.25 2.20
CA PRO A 103 11.32 2.43 1.07
C PRO A 103 11.35 0.93 1.33
N ARG A 104 12.17 0.47 2.28
CA ARG A 104 12.26 -0.95 2.65
C ARG A 104 11.18 -1.39 3.64
N ALA A 105 10.39 -0.45 4.20
CA ALA A 105 9.35 -0.74 5.17
C ALA A 105 7.95 -0.65 4.54
N THR A 106 7.08 -1.61 4.86
CA THR A 106 5.69 -1.60 4.41
C THR A 106 4.91 -0.51 5.14
N THR A 107 4.29 0.41 4.39
CA THR A 107 3.38 1.41 4.95
C THR A 107 1.99 0.80 5.13
N LEU A 108 1.54 0.70 6.37
CA LEU A 108 0.28 0.07 6.75
C LEU A 108 -0.93 0.99 6.50
N THR A 109 -0.84 2.24 6.92
CA THR A 109 -1.86 3.27 6.72
C THR A 109 -1.24 4.65 6.94
N GLY A 110 -1.97 5.70 6.56
CA GLY A 110 -1.59 7.08 6.84
C GLY A 110 -2.79 7.98 7.12
N PHE A 111 -2.55 9.10 7.80
CA PHE A 111 -3.57 10.09 8.13
C PHE A 111 -3.01 11.52 8.03
N GLU A 112 -3.90 12.49 7.85
CA GLU A 112 -3.56 13.91 7.76
C GLU A 112 -3.86 14.63 9.08
N GLU A 113 -2.97 15.51 9.53
CA GLU A 113 -3.25 16.44 10.62
C GLU A 113 -4.01 17.66 10.09
N GLY A 114 -5.29 17.81 10.45
CA GLY A 114 -6.19 18.86 9.93
C GLY A 114 -5.82 20.33 10.25
N HIS A 115 -4.67 20.61 10.85
CA HIS A 115 -4.27 21.96 11.32
C HIS A 115 -2.86 22.40 10.89
N SER A 116 -2.16 21.62 10.07
CA SER A 116 -0.85 21.96 9.51
C SER A 116 -0.94 21.88 7.98
N HIS A 117 -0.38 22.87 7.28
CA HIS A 117 -0.35 22.87 5.82
C HIS A 117 0.48 21.67 5.33
N ALA A 118 -0.19 20.60 4.89
CA ALA A 118 0.34 19.46 4.14
C ALA A 118 1.43 18.61 4.81
N THR A 119 1.11 17.87 5.88
CA THR A 119 1.95 16.75 6.34
C THR A 119 1.14 15.47 6.55
N SER A 120 1.37 14.48 5.67
CA SER A 120 0.87 13.12 5.84
C SER A 120 1.72 12.38 6.88
N HIS A 121 1.05 11.67 7.79
CA HIS A 121 1.68 10.76 8.75
C HIS A 121 1.55 9.34 8.23
N LEU A 122 2.64 8.57 8.29
CA LEU A 122 2.72 7.18 7.88
C LEU A 122 2.83 6.28 9.12
N LEU A 123 2.34 5.05 9.03
CA LEU A 123 2.64 3.97 9.97
C LEU A 123 3.36 2.85 9.22
N GLN A 124 4.58 2.50 9.64
CA GLN A 124 5.42 1.51 8.96
C GLN A 124 5.88 0.33 9.87
N PRO A 125 4.95 -0.37 10.57
CA PRO A 125 5.30 -1.52 11.40
C PRO A 125 5.88 -2.70 10.60
N ALA A 126 6.82 -3.45 11.20
CA ALA A 126 7.47 -4.60 10.57
C ALA A 126 7.42 -5.85 11.49
N PRO A 127 6.56 -6.85 11.26
CA PRO A 127 5.56 -6.94 10.20
C PRO A 127 4.30 -6.11 10.53
N GLY A 128 3.41 -5.90 9.55
CA GLY A 128 2.21 -5.05 9.74
C GLY A 128 1.26 -5.55 10.84
N GLU A 129 1.28 -6.86 11.05
CA GLU A 129 0.46 -7.64 11.98
C GLU A 129 0.71 -7.26 13.45
N ILE A 130 1.88 -6.71 13.80
CA ILE A 130 2.14 -6.24 15.17
C ILE A 130 1.21 -5.09 15.56
N PHE A 131 0.66 -4.38 14.56
CA PHE A 131 -0.35 -3.35 14.74
C PHE A 131 -1.78 -3.82 14.45
N ALA A 132 -2.00 -4.92 13.72
CA ALA A 132 -3.33 -5.43 13.41
C ALA A 132 -3.75 -6.53 14.42
N ASN A 133 -4.26 -6.11 15.58
CA ASN A 133 -4.76 -7.00 16.64
C ASN A 133 -6.00 -6.40 17.34
N ASP A 134 -6.49 -7.03 18.41
CA ASP A 134 -7.67 -6.61 19.18
C ASP A 134 -7.34 -5.93 20.52
N LEU A 135 -6.05 -5.78 20.85
CA LEU A 135 -5.60 -5.12 22.08
C LEU A 135 -6.12 -3.67 22.17
N PRO A 136 -6.29 -3.13 23.39
CA PRO A 136 -6.45 -1.69 23.57
C PRO A 136 -5.34 -0.89 22.88
N LEU A 137 -5.72 0.20 22.21
CA LEU A 137 -4.77 1.13 21.59
C LEU A 137 -4.64 2.39 22.45
N VAL A 138 -3.43 2.65 22.93
CA VAL A 138 -3.08 3.85 23.67
C VAL A 138 -2.47 4.84 22.69
N LEU A 139 -3.10 5.99 22.47
CA LEU A 139 -2.56 7.07 21.66
C LEU A 139 -1.94 8.11 22.59
N VAL A 140 -0.66 8.42 22.38
CA VAL A 140 0.10 9.33 23.24
C VAL A 140 0.43 10.60 22.49
N ASP A 141 0.06 11.73 23.07
CA ASP A 141 0.34 13.08 22.56
C ASP A 141 0.94 13.98 23.67
N ASP A 142 1.50 15.14 23.34
CA ASP A 142 2.00 16.07 24.35
C ASP A 142 0.89 16.95 24.95
N GLU A 143 0.00 17.49 24.11
CA GLU A 143 -1.12 18.35 24.48
C GLU A 143 -2.40 17.94 23.74
N ILE A 144 -3.52 17.80 24.47
CA ILE A 144 -4.85 17.75 23.86
C ILE A 144 -5.49 19.14 23.98
N SER A 145 -5.80 19.76 22.85
CA SER A 145 -6.45 21.09 22.80
C SER A 145 -7.95 21.01 22.49
N THR A 146 -8.37 21.01 21.22
CA THR A 146 -9.76 20.66 20.84
C THR A 146 -9.95 19.14 20.79
N GLY A 147 -8.86 18.43 20.54
CA GLY A 147 -8.79 16.98 20.32
C GLY A 147 -9.31 16.51 18.96
N ASP A 148 -9.52 17.43 18.01
CA ASP A 148 -9.86 17.06 16.62
C ASP A 148 -8.83 16.11 16.00
N THR A 149 -7.54 16.40 16.20
CA THR A 149 -6.44 15.54 15.73
C THR A 149 -6.54 14.11 16.25
N ALA A 150 -6.87 13.95 17.54
CA ALA A 150 -7.02 12.62 18.13
C ALA A 150 -8.29 11.92 17.63
N ILE A 151 -9.40 12.63 17.40
CA ILE A 151 -10.61 12.08 16.77
C ILE A 151 -10.31 11.57 15.35
N ASP A 152 -9.66 12.39 14.53
CA ASP A 152 -9.35 12.04 13.14
C ASP A 152 -8.36 10.87 13.07
N ALA A 153 -7.35 10.86 13.94
CA ALA A 153 -6.43 9.73 14.08
C ALA A 153 -7.16 8.45 14.51
N VAL A 154 -8.00 8.50 15.55
CA VAL A 154 -8.79 7.33 15.99
C VAL A 154 -9.72 6.87 14.88
N ARG A 155 -10.38 7.76 14.15
CA ARG A 155 -11.26 7.41 13.02
C ARG A 155 -10.49 6.67 11.93
N ALA A 156 -9.34 7.20 11.51
CA ALA A 156 -8.50 6.58 10.48
C ALA A 156 -7.98 5.20 10.94
N LEU A 157 -7.48 5.12 12.17
CA LEU A 157 -6.96 3.88 12.75
C LEU A 157 -8.05 2.83 12.96
N HIS A 158 -9.25 3.24 13.40
CA HIS A 158 -10.39 2.35 13.62
C HIS A 158 -10.94 1.82 12.30
N ALA A 159 -10.97 2.62 11.24
CA ALA A 159 -11.37 2.16 9.91
C ALA A 159 -10.43 1.05 9.39
N PHE A 160 -9.14 1.13 9.74
CA PHE A 160 -8.13 0.16 9.36
C PHE A 160 -8.11 -1.09 10.26
N ALA A 161 -7.92 -0.91 11.57
CA ALA A 161 -7.86 -1.96 12.58
C ALA A 161 -8.75 -1.57 13.79
N PRO A 162 -10.06 -1.91 13.74
CA PRO A 162 -11.02 -1.55 14.77
C PRO A 162 -10.60 -2.03 16.15
N ARG A 163 -10.61 -1.13 17.16
CA ARG A 163 -10.39 -1.49 18.56
C ARG A 163 -11.67 -1.27 19.36
N ALA A 164 -11.94 -2.18 20.28
CA ALA A 164 -13.03 -2.00 21.25
C ALA A 164 -12.69 -0.96 22.33
N HIS A 165 -11.40 -0.65 22.52
CA HIS A 165 -10.93 0.25 23.57
C HIS A 165 -9.75 1.11 23.11
N TYR A 166 -9.90 2.42 23.26
CA TYR A 166 -8.87 3.43 23.05
C TYR A 166 -8.58 4.17 24.35
N VAL A 167 -7.31 4.47 24.61
CA VAL A 167 -6.90 5.39 25.68
C VAL A 167 -6.12 6.53 25.06
N LEU A 168 -6.59 7.77 25.25
CA LEU A 168 -5.87 8.98 24.87
C LEU A 168 -5.06 9.45 26.07
N ALA A 169 -3.74 9.50 25.93
CA ALA A 169 -2.83 9.87 26.99
C ALA A 169 -2.07 11.15 26.59
N SER A 170 -2.10 12.17 27.44
CA SER A 170 -1.33 13.39 27.20
C SER A 170 -0.62 13.93 28.43
N LEU A 171 0.39 14.79 28.27
CA LEU A 171 0.92 15.51 29.41
C LEU A 171 -0.13 16.47 29.96
N VAL A 172 -0.73 17.25 29.06
CA VAL A 172 -1.74 18.24 29.43
C VAL A 172 -3.02 18.11 28.62
N ASP A 173 -4.15 18.31 29.28
CA ASP A 173 -5.47 18.42 28.66
C ASP A 173 -6.01 19.85 28.82
N MET A 174 -6.16 20.53 27.69
CA MET A 174 -6.63 21.92 27.56
C MET A 174 -8.06 22.01 27.01
N ARG A 175 -8.76 20.86 26.86
CA ARG A 175 -10.13 20.79 26.33
C ARG A 175 -11.13 21.53 27.21
N THR A 176 -12.05 22.22 26.55
CA THR A 176 -13.27 22.72 27.20
C THR A 176 -14.25 21.58 27.47
N ALA A 177 -15.31 21.85 28.25
CA ALA A 177 -16.38 20.87 28.45
C ALA A 177 -17.05 20.45 27.12
N ALA A 178 -17.24 21.39 26.19
CA ALA A 178 -17.83 21.10 24.88
C ALA A 178 -16.94 20.19 24.03
N ASP A 179 -15.62 20.35 24.11
CA ASP A 179 -14.67 19.47 23.42
C ASP A 179 -14.71 18.06 24.01
N ARG A 180 -14.87 17.92 25.34
CA ARG A 180 -15.02 16.61 25.99
C ARG A 180 -16.32 15.91 25.58
N ASP A 181 -17.44 16.64 25.55
CA ASP A 181 -18.72 16.11 25.07
C ASP A 181 -18.64 15.61 23.61
N LYS A 182 -17.81 16.26 22.78
CA LYS A 182 -17.56 15.84 21.40
C LYS A 182 -16.89 14.45 21.34
N PHE A 183 -15.94 14.17 22.25
CA PHE A 183 -15.32 12.85 22.34
C PHE A 183 -16.29 11.76 22.76
N GLU A 184 -17.17 12.04 23.72
CA GLU A 184 -18.17 11.06 24.17
C GLU A 184 -19.13 10.68 23.04
N LYS A 185 -19.59 11.67 22.25
CA LYS A 185 -20.42 11.42 21.07
C LYS A 185 -19.67 10.61 20.01
N PHE A 186 -18.42 10.97 19.74
CA PHE A 186 -17.60 10.25 18.78
C PHE A 186 -17.35 8.79 19.21
N ALA A 187 -17.09 8.54 20.49
CA ALA A 187 -16.95 7.19 21.03
C ALA A 187 -18.23 6.36 20.82
N ALA A 188 -19.41 6.96 21.05
CA ALA A 188 -20.70 6.32 20.83
C ALA A 188 -20.96 6.02 19.34
N GLU A 189 -20.62 6.94 18.44
CA GLU A 189 -20.72 6.76 16.98
C GLU A 189 -19.83 5.62 16.49
N LEU A 190 -18.62 5.48 17.06
CA LEU A 190 -17.66 4.44 16.70
C LEU A 190 -18.02 3.07 17.27
N GLY A 191 -18.90 3.00 18.27
CA GLY A 191 -19.18 1.77 19.01
C GLY A 191 -17.99 1.27 19.83
N ALA A 192 -17.09 2.17 20.25
CA ALA A 192 -15.88 1.86 21.00
C ALA A 192 -15.80 2.65 22.31
N ARG A 193 -15.10 2.11 23.31
CA ARG A 193 -14.78 2.87 24.53
C ARG A 193 -13.56 3.75 24.27
N ILE A 194 -13.64 5.03 24.64
CA ILE A 194 -12.51 5.97 24.58
C ILE A 194 -12.32 6.60 25.96
N ASP A 195 -11.24 6.25 26.65
CA ASP A 195 -10.84 6.90 27.90
C ASP A 195 -9.80 7.99 27.63
N THR A 196 -9.76 9.05 28.44
CA THR A 196 -8.68 10.05 28.40
C THR A 196 -7.96 10.13 29.74
N VAL A 197 -6.63 10.15 29.73
CA VAL A 197 -5.78 10.37 30.90
C VAL A 197 -4.77 11.48 30.62
N CYS A 198 -4.49 12.30 31.63
CA CYS A 198 -3.48 13.36 31.51
C CYS A 198 -2.74 13.61 32.83
N LEU A 199 -1.52 14.14 32.74
CA LEU A 199 -0.75 14.54 33.94
C LEU A 199 -1.22 15.86 34.55
N ALA A 200 -1.86 16.75 33.79
CA ALA A 200 -2.53 17.93 34.32
C ALA A 200 -3.64 18.44 33.38
N ALA A 201 -4.69 19.02 33.94
CA ALA A 201 -5.77 19.63 33.17
C ALA A 201 -5.88 21.13 33.45
N GLY A 202 -6.19 21.93 32.44
CA GLY A 202 -6.38 23.36 32.64
C GLY A 202 -6.76 24.13 31.39
N ARG A 203 -6.45 25.42 31.40
CA ARG A 203 -6.90 26.36 30.38
C ARG A 203 -5.80 27.35 30.00
N THR A 204 -5.77 27.68 28.72
CA THR A 204 -4.94 28.76 28.19
C THR A 204 -5.79 30.01 28.00
N ASP A 205 -5.37 31.12 28.60
CA ASP A 205 -5.97 32.44 28.41
C ASP A 205 -5.13 33.25 27.42
N LEU A 206 -5.68 33.44 26.21
CA LEU A 206 -5.06 34.17 25.12
C LEU A 206 -5.58 35.62 25.11
N PRO A 207 -4.70 36.63 25.08
CA PRO A 207 -5.13 38.02 24.93
C PRO A 207 -5.66 38.27 23.51
N ASP A 208 -6.62 39.19 23.40
CA ASP A 208 -7.10 39.68 22.10
C ASP A 208 -5.94 40.29 21.29
N GLY A 209 -5.92 40.02 19.99
CA GLY A 209 -4.89 40.54 19.09
C GLY A 209 -3.50 39.88 19.25
N LEU A 210 -3.42 38.69 19.86
CA LEU A 210 -2.13 38.01 20.08
C LEU A 210 -1.38 37.74 18.78
N VAL A 211 -2.08 37.31 17.73
CA VAL A 211 -1.45 36.96 16.44
C VAL A 211 -0.83 38.20 15.81
N GLU A 212 -1.56 39.31 15.80
CA GLU A 212 -1.12 40.61 15.29
C GLU A 212 0.07 41.12 16.10
N SER A 213 0.02 40.98 17.43
CA SER A 213 1.09 41.39 18.33
C SER A 213 2.38 40.59 18.08
N VAL A 214 2.28 39.28 17.90
CA VAL A 214 3.44 38.41 17.60
C VAL A 214 3.98 38.65 16.19
N ALA A 215 3.11 38.93 15.22
CA ALA A 215 3.51 39.30 13.87
C ALA A 215 4.25 40.64 13.82
N ALA A 216 3.93 41.58 14.73
CA ALA A 216 4.59 42.87 14.83
C ALA A 216 5.95 42.83 15.57
N LEU A 217 6.32 41.71 16.19
CA LEU A 217 7.62 41.55 16.83
C LEU A 217 8.76 41.56 15.78
N PRO A 218 9.96 42.06 16.11
CA PRO A 218 11.11 42.00 15.21
C PRO A 218 11.49 40.56 14.87
N ASP A 219 12.22 40.36 13.77
CA ASP A 219 12.74 39.04 13.41
C ASP A 219 13.70 38.54 14.52
N PRO A 220 13.53 37.31 15.00
CA PRO A 220 14.42 36.78 16.03
C PRO A 220 15.83 36.60 15.47
N GLU A 221 16.84 36.92 16.26
CA GLU A 221 18.21 36.58 15.94
C GLU A 221 18.43 35.08 16.16
N LEU A 222 18.71 34.36 15.07
CA LEU A 222 18.98 32.92 15.05
C LEU A 222 20.41 32.67 14.55
N ASN A 223 20.92 31.48 14.81
CA ASN A 223 22.27 31.04 14.41
C ASN A 223 23.39 31.95 14.95
N PRO A 224 23.50 32.08 16.29
CA PRO A 224 24.58 32.86 16.89
C PRO A 224 25.95 32.29 16.48
N THR A 225 26.89 33.18 16.14
CA THR A 225 28.25 32.82 15.72
C THR A 225 29.27 33.21 16.78
N ALA A 226 30.18 32.32 17.13
CA ALA A 226 31.29 32.60 18.03
C ALA A 226 32.54 33.07 17.28
N ALA A 227 33.47 33.71 17.99
CA ALA A 227 34.76 34.12 17.44
C ALA A 227 35.64 32.92 17.03
N GLN A 228 35.46 31.78 17.69
CA GLN A 228 36.10 30.52 17.37
C GLN A 228 35.04 29.46 17.08
N ARG A 229 35.20 28.74 15.97
CA ARG A 229 34.36 27.60 15.62
C ARG A 229 34.69 26.43 16.54
N GLY A 230 33.67 25.72 17.02
CA GLY A 230 33.84 24.52 17.83
C GLY A 230 34.33 23.31 17.01
N SER A 231 34.77 22.27 17.70
CA SER A 231 35.26 21.04 17.06
C SER A 231 34.11 20.14 16.58
N PHE A 232 34.40 19.27 15.62
CA PHE A 232 33.49 18.24 15.13
C PHE A 232 34.17 16.86 15.16
N GLY A 233 33.51 15.90 15.77
CA GLY A 233 33.89 14.48 15.76
C GLY A 233 32.72 13.60 15.34
N ARG A 234 33.03 12.39 14.87
CA ARG A 234 32.03 11.37 14.51
C ARG A 234 32.40 10.01 15.10
N CYS A 235 31.39 9.25 15.53
CA CYS A 235 31.50 7.82 15.82
C CYS A 235 30.24 7.06 15.37
N GLU A 236 30.43 5.78 15.05
CA GLU A 236 29.33 4.84 14.83
C GLU A 236 29.02 4.16 16.17
N LEU A 237 27.74 4.01 16.47
CA LEU A 237 27.29 3.29 17.66
C LEU A 237 27.33 1.78 17.41
N PRO A 238 27.80 0.97 18.38
CA PRO A 238 27.71 -0.48 18.30
C PRO A 238 26.25 -0.92 18.49
N TRP A 239 25.46 -0.83 17.43
CA TRP A 239 24.03 -1.16 17.43
C TRP A 239 23.75 -2.40 16.56
N PRO A 240 23.12 -3.45 17.11
CA PRO A 240 22.76 -4.64 16.33
C PRO A 240 21.70 -4.35 15.26
N ALA A 241 21.82 -4.98 14.09
CA ALA A 241 20.91 -4.76 12.95
C ALA A 241 19.50 -5.33 13.14
N ASP A 242 19.32 -6.21 14.12
CA ASP A 242 18.06 -6.86 14.48
C ASP A 242 17.39 -6.24 15.72
N VAL A 243 17.98 -5.19 16.29
CA VAL A 243 17.45 -4.49 17.47
C VAL A 243 16.89 -3.14 17.05
N PRO A 244 15.58 -2.88 17.18
CA PRO A 244 14.99 -1.61 16.77
C PRO A 244 15.50 -0.44 17.62
N GLU A 245 16.01 0.61 16.97
CA GLU A 245 16.50 1.83 17.61
C GLU A 245 15.37 2.76 18.10
N GLY A 246 14.15 2.54 17.62
CA GLY A 246 12.99 3.36 17.91
C GLY A 246 11.69 2.74 17.43
N GLY A 247 10.58 3.43 17.69
CA GLY A 247 9.25 2.93 17.40
C GLY A 247 8.83 2.99 15.93
N ARG A 248 9.66 3.46 14.99
CA ARG A 248 9.26 3.66 13.58
C ARG A 248 8.73 2.37 12.93
N HIS A 249 9.40 1.26 13.22
CA HIS A 249 9.08 -0.07 12.69
C HIS A 249 8.47 -1.01 13.74
N GLY A 250 8.04 -0.45 14.87
CA GLY A 250 7.56 -1.19 16.03
C GLY A 250 8.70 -1.68 16.93
N VAL A 251 8.51 -1.57 18.24
CA VAL A 251 9.34 -2.18 19.29
C VAL A 251 8.44 -3.10 20.09
N LEU A 252 8.73 -4.40 20.06
CA LEU A 252 7.99 -5.41 20.82
C LEU A 252 8.54 -5.51 22.25
N ASN A 253 7.73 -5.98 23.19
CA ASN A 253 8.23 -6.27 24.54
C ASN A 253 9.40 -7.29 24.53
N THR A 254 9.42 -8.21 23.57
CA THR A 254 10.50 -9.18 23.37
C THR A 254 11.81 -8.54 22.92
N ASP A 255 11.78 -7.32 22.36
CA ASP A 255 12.97 -6.61 21.90
C ASP A 255 13.67 -5.87 23.05
N VAL A 256 12.95 -5.58 24.14
CA VAL A 256 13.41 -4.73 25.26
C VAL A 256 14.73 -5.23 25.87
N PRO A 257 14.92 -6.54 26.18
CA PRO A 257 16.19 -7.00 26.74
C PRO A 257 17.39 -6.77 25.81
N ALA A 258 17.21 -6.98 24.50
CA ALA A 258 18.27 -6.77 23.51
C ALA A 258 18.56 -5.28 23.31
N PHE A 259 17.50 -4.45 23.30
CA PHE A 259 17.59 -3.00 23.28
C PHE A 259 18.39 -2.45 24.46
N ASP A 260 18.10 -2.89 25.69
CA ASP A 260 18.81 -2.42 26.88
C ASP A 260 20.31 -2.76 26.85
N VAL A 261 20.65 -3.96 26.36
CA VAL A 261 22.07 -4.36 26.15
C VAL A 261 22.73 -3.49 25.09
N ALA A 262 22.05 -3.22 23.98
CA ALA A 262 22.57 -2.36 22.90
C ALA A 262 22.77 -0.90 23.38
N VAL A 263 21.82 -0.35 24.15
CA VAL A 263 21.94 0.97 24.79
C VAL A 263 23.18 1.03 25.69
N LYS A 264 23.40 0.01 26.54
CA LYS A 264 24.55 0.01 27.43
C LYS A 264 25.87 0.00 26.66
N ALA A 265 25.98 -0.86 25.64
CA ALA A 265 27.16 -0.93 24.78
C ALA A 265 27.42 0.39 24.04
N ALA A 266 26.37 1.01 23.52
CA ALA A 266 26.44 2.31 22.86
C ALA A 266 26.85 3.44 23.82
N ALA A 267 26.30 3.47 25.04
CA ALA A 267 26.65 4.42 26.07
C ALA A 267 28.11 4.28 26.50
N ASP A 268 28.61 3.06 26.69
CA ASP A 268 30.01 2.80 27.06
C ASP A 268 30.97 3.28 25.96
N ALA A 269 30.64 3.04 24.68
CA ALA A 269 31.42 3.52 23.54
C ALA A 269 31.47 5.05 23.49
N VAL A 270 30.32 5.71 23.67
CA VAL A 270 30.22 7.18 23.71
C VAL A 270 30.97 7.75 24.91
N GLN A 271 30.81 7.16 26.10
CA GLN A 271 31.50 7.59 27.33
C GLN A 271 33.02 7.51 27.19
N ALA A 272 33.55 6.46 26.56
CA ALA A 272 34.97 6.32 26.29
C ALA A 272 35.50 7.45 25.37
N ARG A 273 34.75 7.79 24.32
CA ARG A 273 35.10 8.88 23.39
C ARG A 273 35.04 10.24 24.08
N LEU A 274 33.95 10.53 24.80
CA LEU A 274 33.78 11.76 25.57
C LEU A 274 34.88 11.95 26.63
N SER A 275 35.24 10.89 27.35
CA SER A 275 36.29 10.95 28.37
C SER A 275 37.68 11.22 27.78
N ALA A 276 37.93 10.73 26.56
CA ALA A 276 39.20 10.93 25.87
C ALA A 276 39.32 12.34 25.25
N GLU A 277 38.25 12.86 24.65
CA GLU A 277 38.28 14.11 23.87
C GLU A 277 37.81 15.32 24.68
N PHE A 278 36.92 15.13 25.65
CA PHE A 278 36.24 16.18 26.41
C PHE A 278 36.17 15.86 27.92
N PRO A 279 37.31 15.58 28.57
CA PRO A 279 37.33 15.08 29.95
C PRO A 279 36.63 16.04 30.92
N GLY A 280 35.67 15.50 31.68
CA GLY A 280 34.95 16.22 32.73
C GLY A 280 33.93 17.24 32.24
N ARG A 281 33.69 17.35 30.93
CA ARG A 281 32.71 18.31 30.39
C ARG A 281 31.29 17.76 30.45
N PRO A 282 30.30 18.63 30.71
CA PRO A 282 28.90 18.27 30.63
C PRO A 282 28.46 18.02 29.18
N VAL A 283 27.37 17.28 29.00
CA VAL A 283 26.88 16.85 27.68
C VAL A 283 25.41 17.20 27.52
N ILE A 284 25.04 17.67 26.33
CA ILE A 284 23.63 17.69 25.90
C ILE A 284 23.49 16.67 24.78
N VAL A 285 22.73 15.61 25.04
CA VAL A 285 22.40 14.60 24.04
C VAL A 285 21.21 15.11 23.23
N LEU A 286 21.42 15.27 21.92
CA LEU A 286 20.47 15.77 20.96
C LEU A 286 19.94 14.61 20.11
N GLY A 287 18.66 14.27 20.26
CA GLY A 287 17.94 13.46 19.28
C GLY A 287 17.48 14.29 18.08
N HIS A 288 17.20 13.65 16.95
CA HIS A 288 16.71 14.36 15.77
C HIS A 288 15.26 13.99 15.43
N GLU A 289 14.39 14.99 15.54
CA GLU A 289 12.95 14.91 15.29
C GLU A 289 12.25 13.77 16.02
N GLU A 290 11.92 12.69 15.30
CA GLU A 290 11.18 11.54 15.81
C GLU A 290 12.07 10.51 16.54
N LEU A 291 13.39 10.54 16.35
CA LEU A 291 14.35 9.71 17.07
C LEU A 291 14.64 10.31 18.46
N MET A 292 13.73 10.10 19.41
CA MET A 292 13.82 10.68 20.76
C MET A 292 14.24 9.66 21.83
N TYR A 293 13.74 8.42 21.78
CA TYR A 293 13.89 7.49 22.91
C TYR A 293 15.30 6.92 23.06
N LEU A 294 15.95 6.47 21.97
CA LEU A 294 17.35 6.01 22.05
C LEU A 294 18.28 7.11 22.60
N PRO A 295 18.27 8.35 22.08
CA PRO A 295 19.12 9.41 22.62
C PRO A 295 18.76 9.76 24.07
N LEU A 296 17.49 9.68 24.47
CA LEU A 296 17.07 9.82 25.87
C LEU A 296 17.66 8.73 26.77
N ARG A 297 17.65 7.47 26.32
CA ARG A 297 18.23 6.34 27.05
C ARG A 297 19.75 6.45 27.16
N LEU A 298 20.44 6.89 26.11
CA LEU A 298 21.87 7.21 26.16
C LEU A 298 22.15 8.36 27.14
N ALA A 299 21.32 9.41 27.16
CA ALA A 299 21.48 10.51 28.10
C ALA A 299 21.35 10.05 29.56
N ALA A 300 20.42 9.14 29.84
CA ALA A 300 20.25 8.54 31.17
C ALA A 300 21.48 7.71 31.58
N GLU A 301 21.98 6.82 30.71
CA GLU A 301 23.18 6.02 30.98
C GLU A 301 24.43 6.89 31.23
N LEU A 302 24.62 7.97 30.46
CA LEU A 302 25.72 8.90 30.67
C LEU A 302 25.58 9.66 32.00
N ALA A 303 24.36 10.07 32.36
CA ALA A 303 24.07 10.72 33.64
C ALA A 303 24.37 9.79 34.82
N ASP A 304 23.94 8.53 34.75
CA ASP A 304 24.17 7.52 35.78
C ASP A 304 25.65 7.09 35.82
N GLY A 305 26.35 7.15 34.68
CA GLY A 305 27.79 7.02 34.56
C GLY A 305 28.61 8.20 35.11
N GLY A 306 27.94 9.23 35.63
CA GLY A 306 28.55 10.37 36.34
C GLY A 306 28.88 11.58 35.47
N ILE A 307 28.53 11.57 34.18
CA ILE A 307 28.70 12.74 33.29
C ILE A 307 27.46 13.65 33.44
N PRO A 308 27.59 14.92 33.83
CA PRO A 308 26.45 15.82 33.90
C PRO A 308 25.78 15.95 32.53
N THR A 309 24.57 15.41 32.39
CA THR A 309 23.93 15.23 31.09
C THR A 309 22.53 15.84 31.06
N ARG A 310 22.16 16.42 29.92
CA ARG A 310 20.79 16.82 29.57
C ARG A 310 20.38 16.15 28.26
N PHE A 311 19.09 15.89 28.11
CA PHE A 311 18.48 15.42 26.88
C PHE A 311 17.72 16.57 26.20
N GLN A 312 17.86 16.66 24.89
CA GLN A 312 17.07 17.53 24.04
C GLN A 312 16.86 16.92 22.64
N THR A 313 15.97 17.47 21.83
CA THR A 313 15.84 17.11 20.41
C THR A 313 15.58 18.32 19.51
N THR A 314 15.81 18.17 18.21
CA THR A 314 15.43 19.14 17.16
C THR A 314 13.91 19.15 16.94
N THR A 315 13.42 20.15 16.19
CA THR A 315 12.01 20.25 15.81
C THR A 315 11.77 20.92 14.46
N ARG A 316 10.64 20.59 13.84
CA ARG A 316 10.08 21.29 12.67
C ARG A 316 9.37 22.61 13.00
N SER A 317 8.98 22.82 14.26
CA SER A 317 8.11 23.95 14.62
C SER A 317 8.88 25.26 14.80
N PRO A 318 8.56 26.33 14.04
CA PRO A 318 9.22 27.63 14.15
C PRO A 318 8.68 28.42 15.37
N ALA A 319 9.30 28.22 16.53
CA ALA A 319 9.07 29.03 17.71
C ALA A 319 9.80 30.38 17.66
N TYR A 320 9.23 31.38 18.34
CA TYR A 320 9.80 32.71 18.47
C TYR A 320 10.83 32.72 19.60
N VAL A 321 12.01 33.27 19.32
CA VAL A 321 13.16 33.32 20.24
C VAL A 321 13.33 34.74 20.76
N LEU A 322 13.52 34.87 22.07
CA LEU A 322 13.74 36.15 22.73
C LEU A 322 14.62 35.94 23.96
N ASP A 323 15.81 36.55 23.97
CA ASP A 323 16.74 36.44 25.09
C ASP A 323 16.36 37.37 26.26
N GLU A 324 15.21 37.10 26.87
CA GLU A 324 14.69 37.84 28.03
C GLU A 324 14.55 36.93 29.25
N PRO A 325 14.99 37.36 30.45
CA PRO A 325 14.80 36.59 31.68
C PRO A 325 13.33 36.19 31.89
N GLY A 326 13.09 34.90 32.08
CA GLY A 326 11.75 34.35 32.28
C GLY A 326 11.05 33.85 31.00
N TYR A 327 11.56 34.18 29.81
CA TYR A 327 11.08 33.58 28.56
C TYR A 327 11.77 32.22 28.32
N PRO A 328 11.06 31.16 27.90
CA PRO A 328 11.65 29.82 27.84
C PRO A 328 12.61 29.59 26.65
N LEU A 329 12.47 30.32 25.54
CA LEU A 329 13.26 30.09 24.32
C LEU A 329 14.18 31.28 24.05
N ARG A 330 15.39 31.23 24.62
CA ARG A 330 16.32 32.38 24.64
C ARG A 330 17.38 32.34 23.55
N ARG A 331 17.64 31.16 23.00
CA ARG A 331 18.58 30.96 21.88
C ARG A 331 17.93 30.07 20.82
N GLY A 332 18.24 30.29 19.55
CA GLY A 332 17.68 29.49 18.45
C GLY A 332 18.66 29.22 17.33
N PHE A 333 18.56 28.02 16.79
CA PHE A 333 19.31 27.55 15.63
C PHE A 333 18.31 27.14 14.56
N ARG A 334 18.53 27.60 13.34
CA ARG A 334 17.80 27.23 12.13
C ARG A 334 18.78 26.61 11.15
N PHE A 335 18.48 25.40 10.70
CA PHE A 335 19.34 24.64 9.80
C PHE A 335 18.51 23.98 8.70
N THR A 336 19.18 23.66 7.59
CA THR A 336 18.59 22.89 6.50
C THR A 336 18.31 21.47 6.98
N ALA A 337 17.11 20.95 6.70
CA ALA A 337 16.77 19.56 7.01
C ALA A 337 17.79 18.60 6.34
N PRO A 338 18.37 17.65 7.08
CA PRO A 338 19.26 16.67 6.46
C PRO A 338 18.50 15.72 5.53
N GLU A 339 17.22 15.46 5.78
CA GLU A 339 16.37 14.62 4.93
C GLU A 339 15.73 15.40 3.75
N PRO A 340 15.43 14.75 2.61
CA PRO A 340 14.70 15.38 1.50
C PRO A 340 13.27 15.79 1.92
N ASP A 341 13.04 17.08 2.17
CA ASP A 341 11.74 17.60 2.62
C ASP A 341 11.38 18.93 1.92
N PRO A 342 10.15 19.08 1.35
CA PRO A 342 9.65 20.36 0.84
C PRO A 342 9.62 21.50 1.88
N ALA A 343 9.49 21.20 3.17
CA ALA A 343 9.63 22.16 4.27
C ALA A 343 11.11 22.19 4.74
N ALA A 344 12.00 22.74 3.92
CA ALA A 344 13.45 22.58 4.04
C ALA A 344 14.14 23.05 5.35
N GLN A 345 13.42 23.59 6.34
CA GLN A 345 14.00 24.20 7.54
C GLN A 345 13.64 23.41 8.82
N ARG A 346 14.62 23.32 9.72
CA ARG A 346 14.52 22.71 11.05
C ARG A 346 15.10 23.64 12.12
N TYR A 347 14.75 23.37 13.37
CA TYR A 347 15.08 24.21 14.49
C TYR A 347 15.62 23.43 15.69
N LEU A 348 16.48 24.08 16.45
CA LEU A 348 16.90 23.67 17.80
C LEU A 348 16.90 24.93 18.69
N TYR A 349 16.48 24.78 19.95
CA TYR A 349 16.34 25.91 20.86
C TYR A 349 17.21 25.76 22.09
N ASN A 350 17.73 26.85 22.63
CA ASN A 350 18.63 26.93 23.78
C ASN A 350 19.98 26.21 23.59
N ALA A 351 20.00 24.88 23.48
CA ALA A 351 21.21 24.04 23.34
C ALA A 351 22.34 24.43 24.31
N GLN A 352 21.98 24.73 25.56
CA GLN A 352 22.88 25.15 26.62
C GLN A 352 22.36 24.67 27.98
N LEU A 353 23.22 24.54 28.97
CA LEU A 353 22.79 24.12 30.30
C LEU A 353 21.95 25.23 30.96
N PRO A 354 20.79 24.89 31.55
CA PRO A 354 19.94 25.90 32.19
C PRO A 354 20.53 26.46 33.49
N ASP A 355 21.39 25.67 34.16
CA ASP A 355 21.87 25.94 35.52
C ASP A 355 23.41 26.18 35.58
N SER A 356 24.07 26.35 34.43
CA SER A 356 25.53 26.47 34.34
C SER A 356 25.97 27.25 33.10
N ASP A 357 27.02 28.06 33.25
CA ASP A 357 27.71 28.73 32.15
C ASP A 357 28.80 27.84 31.49
N GLU A 358 28.99 26.61 31.98
CA GLU A 358 29.90 25.65 31.37
C GLU A 358 29.44 25.26 29.95
N ALA A 359 30.35 25.32 28.99
CA ALA A 359 30.07 24.97 27.60
C ALA A 359 29.94 23.45 27.43
N PRO A 360 28.72 22.91 27.17
CA PRO A 360 28.54 21.48 27.01
C PRO A 360 29.11 21.00 25.68
N VAL A 361 29.40 19.70 25.60
CA VAL A 361 29.53 18.99 24.32
C VAL A 361 28.13 18.65 23.82
N LEU A 362 27.85 18.94 22.56
CA LEU A 362 26.59 18.57 21.92
C LEU A 362 26.77 17.19 21.27
N LEU A 363 26.22 16.16 21.91
CA LEU A 363 26.21 14.80 21.38
C LEU A 363 24.97 14.65 20.49
N LEU A 364 25.14 14.77 19.18
CA LEU A 364 24.08 14.57 18.19
C LEU A 364 23.92 13.08 17.88
N VAL A 365 22.75 12.51 18.14
CA VAL A 365 22.44 11.09 17.89
C VAL A 365 21.47 10.98 16.72
N LEU A 366 21.87 10.29 15.65
CA LEU A 366 21.11 10.14 14.41
C LEU A 366 20.93 8.68 14.01
N ASP A 367 19.91 8.44 13.18
CA ASP A 367 19.66 7.23 12.43
C ASP A 367 19.89 7.49 10.92
N PRO A 368 19.98 6.45 10.07
CA PRO A 368 20.42 6.59 8.68
C PRO A 368 19.63 7.61 7.83
N PRO A 369 18.30 7.77 7.98
CA PRO A 369 17.56 8.77 7.20
C PRO A 369 18.08 10.20 7.36
N ALA A 370 18.63 10.56 8.52
CA ALA A 370 19.14 11.89 8.81
C ALA A 370 20.67 12.00 8.71
N ASP A 371 21.36 10.88 8.48
CA ASP A 371 22.80 10.82 8.27
C ASP A 371 23.15 11.07 6.80
N THR A 372 23.03 12.34 6.39
CA THR A 372 23.18 12.76 4.99
C THR A 372 24.33 13.75 4.81
N ALA A 373 24.68 14.04 3.56
CA ALA A 373 25.67 15.08 3.25
C ALA A 373 25.16 16.48 3.66
N GLU A 374 23.85 16.71 3.57
CA GLU A 374 23.17 17.96 3.93
C GLU A 374 23.32 18.29 5.41
N LEU A 375 23.43 17.28 6.28
CA LEU A 375 23.74 17.46 7.70
C LEU A 375 25.04 18.26 7.94
N LEU A 376 26.05 17.98 7.10
CA LEU A 376 27.40 18.53 7.18
C LEU A 376 27.63 19.71 6.23
N ALA A 377 26.73 19.93 5.28
CA ALA A 377 26.82 21.02 4.32
C ALA A 377 26.74 22.40 5.00
N PRO A 378 27.18 23.49 4.32
CA PRO A 378 26.96 24.84 4.81
C PRO A 378 25.48 25.11 5.11
N GLY A 379 25.18 25.60 6.31
CA GLY A 379 23.81 25.78 6.79
C GLY A 379 23.11 24.51 7.32
N GLY A 380 23.78 23.35 7.26
CA GLY A 380 23.37 22.11 7.93
C GLY A 380 23.54 22.18 9.45
N LEU A 381 23.02 21.19 10.17
CA LEU A 381 22.99 21.21 11.65
C LEU A 381 24.39 21.29 12.25
N VAL A 382 25.34 20.49 11.76
CA VAL A 382 26.71 20.47 12.29
C VAL A 382 27.43 21.78 12.01
N ASP A 383 27.25 22.36 10.82
CA ASP A 383 27.83 23.66 10.49
C ASP A 383 27.30 24.77 11.40
N VAL A 384 25.98 24.84 11.57
CA VAL A 384 25.31 25.85 12.42
C VAL A 384 25.72 25.73 13.89
N LEU A 385 25.79 24.50 14.43
CA LEU A 385 26.19 24.28 15.82
C LEU A 385 27.66 24.62 16.06
N THR A 386 28.57 24.15 15.21
CA THR A 386 30.00 24.43 15.37
C THR A 386 30.33 25.90 15.14
N ALA A 387 29.64 26.59 14.21
CA ALA A 387 29.78 28.03 14.01
C ALA A 387 29.42 28.85 15.26
N SER A 388 28.57 28.29 16.12
CA SER A 388 28.21 28.89 17.41
C SER A 388 29.24 28.70 18.53
N GLY A 389 30.36 28.03 18.22
CA GLY A 389 31.44 27.71 19.17
C GLY A 389 31.22 26.40 19.93
N ALA A 390 30.15 25.67 19.65
CA ALA A 390 29.86 24.40 20.32
C ALA A 390 30.70 23.25 19.75
N ASP A 391 31.25 22.42 20.63
CA ASP A 391 31.86 21.16 20.23
C ASP A 391 30.77 20.11 19.98
N VAL A 392 30.80 19.51 18.79
CA VAL A 392 29.77 18.57 18.33
C VAL A 392 30.39 17.19 18.14
N LEU A 393 29.84 16.20 18.82
CA LEU A 393 30.12 14.79 18.57
C LEU A 393 28.88 14.17 17.92
N LEU A 394 29.00 13.69 16.69
CA LEU A 394 27.96 12.95 15.99
C LEU A 394 28.11 11.46 16.30
N ALA A 395 27.06 10.85 16.83
CA ALA A 395 26.94 9.41 17.06
C ALA A 395 25.82 8.84 16.19
N VAL A 396 26.15 7.95 15.26
CA VAL A 396 25.16 7.37 14.34
C VAL A 396 24.81 5.95 14.75
N ALA A 397 23.52 5.70 14.95
CA ALA A 397 22.99 4.34 15.05
C ALA A 397 22.70 3.85 13.62
N PRO A 398 23.25 2.72 13.16
CA PRO A 398 23.00 2.19 11.81
C PRO A 398 21.53 1.83 11.55
N GLY A 399 20.68 1.82 12.58
CA GLY A 399 19.27 1.48 12.51
C GLY A 399 19.03 -0.01 12.23
N ALA A 400 17.89 -0.53 12.70
CA ALA A 400 17.48 -1.87 12.32
C ALA A 400 17.00 -1.89 10.87
N ASP A 401 17.32 -2.97 10.14
CA ASP A 401 16.72 -3.17 8.81
C ASP A 401 15.28 -3.68 9.00
N PRO A 402 14.24 -2.97 8.52
CA PRO A 402 12.85 -3.39 8.70
C PRO A 402 12.58 -4.79 8.10
N ARG A 403 13.35 -5.23 7.10
CA ARG A 403 13.25 -6.58 6.52
C ARG A 403 13.80 -7.64 7.47
N VAL A 404 14.92 -7.36 8.14
CA VAL A 404 15.50 -8.25 9.15
C VAL A 404 14.58 -8.34 10.37
N LEU A 405 14.01 -7.21 10.82
CA LEU A 405 13.00 -7.20 11.87
C LEU A 405 11.79 -8.07 11.48
N HIS A 406 11.29 -7.89 10.26
CA HIS A 406 10.19 -8.69 9.72
C HIS A 406 10.52 -10.19 9.71
N GLU A 407 11.67 -10.57 9.13
CA GLU A 407 12.13 -11.95 9.05
C GLU A 407 12.29 -12.59 10.43
N ASN A 408 12.97 -11.92 11.35
CA ASN A 408 13.22 -12.42 12.70
C ASN A 408 11.94 -12.59 13.51
N ARG A 409 11.02 -11.62 13.46
CA ARG A 409 9.74 -11.67 14.18
C ARG A 409 8.82 -12.77 13.62
N THR A 410 8.88 -13.01 12.31
CA THR A 410 8.14 -14.08 11.65
C THR A 410 8.74 -15.46 11.97
N ALA A 411 10.07 -15.58 11.99
CA ALA A 411 10.77 -16.84 12.30
C ALA A 411 10.75 -17.23 13.79
N ALA A 412 10.78 -16.25 14.70
CA ALA A 412 10.76 -16.47 16.15
C ALA A 412 9.40 -16.90 16.71
N THR A 413 8.38 -16.99 15.86
CA THR A 413 7.05 -17.51 16.24
C THR A 413 6.96 -19.00 15.89
N PRO A 414 7.33 -19.94 16.79
CA PRO A 414 7.04 -21.35 16.55
C PRO A 414 5.52 -21.50 16.48
N SER A 415 5.04 -22.03 15.34
CA SER A 415 3.65 -22.41 15.05
C SER A 415 2.95 -23.01 16.28
N ARG A 416 2.30 -22.14 17.06
CA ARG A 416 1.51 -22.47 18.25
C ARG A 416 0.63 -21.32 18.76
N VAL A 417 0.38 -20.34 17.91
CA VAL A 417 -0.81 -19.49 17.99
C VAL A 417 -1.85 -20.18 17.09
N PRO A 418 -3.12 -20.39 17.52
CA PRO A 418 -4.17 -20.75 16.59
C PRO A 418 -4.16 -19.76 15.43
N ALA A 419 -4.43 -20.22 14.20
CA ALA A 419 -4.48 -19.43 12.97
C ALA A 419 -4.69 -17.92 13.21
N ALA A 420 -3.81 -17.12 12.61
CA ALA A 420 -3.95 -15.67 12.53
C ALA A 420 -5.43 -15.26 12.56
N VAL A 421 -5.81 -14.43 13.52
CA VAL A 421 -6.89 -13.47 13.28
C VAL A 421 -6.22 -12.37 12.46
N GLY A 422 -5.83 -12.53 11.21
CA GLY A 422 -6.53 -13.17 10.10
C GLY A 422 -6.84 -12.02 9.15
N ARG A 423 -5.95 -11.75 8.19
CA ARG A 423 -6.41 -11.15 6.93
C ARG A 423 -7.40 -12.16 6.38
N THR A 424 -8.66 -11.98 6.74
CA THR A 424 -9.77 -12.78 6.25
C THR A 424 -9.99 -12.29 4.84
N PHE A 425 -9.26 -12.91 3.92
CA PHE A 425 -9.63 -12.82 2.52
C PHE A 425 -10.99 -13.49 2.35
N PRO A 426 -11.82 -13.03 1.40
CA PRO A 426 -12.97 -13.82 0.98
C PRO A 426 -12.51 -15.22 0.57
N GLU A 427 -13.31 -16.23 0.89
CA GLU A 427 -13.02 -17.60 0.44
C GLU A 427 -13.09 -17.66 -1.09
N ALA A 428 -12.14 -18.36 -1.71
CA ALA A 428 -12.22 -18.65 -3.12
C ALA A 428 -13.45 -19.53 -3.40
N LEU A 429 -14.16 -19.24 -4.49
CA LEU A 429 -15.32 -20.03 -4.89
C LEU A 429 -14.88 -21.19 -5.79
N HIS A 430 -15.65 -22.28 -5.76
CA HIS A 430 -15.36 -23.50 -6.51
C HIS A 430 -16.64 -24.12 -7.08
N GLY A 431 -16.52 -24.87 -8.17
CA GLY A 431 -17.62 -25.69 -8.67
C GLY A 431 -17.93 -26.87 -7.73
N PRO A 432 -19.18 -27.36 -7.67
CA PRO A 432 -20.33 -26.93 -8.45
C PRO A 432 -21.08 -25.73 -7.82
N ASP A 433 -20.65 -25.23 -6.66
CA ASP A 433 -21.33 -24.14 -5.96
C ASP A 433 -21.22 -22.83 -6.74
N PHE A 434 -20.08 -22.59 -7.40
CA PHE A 434 -19.86 -21.46 -8.29
C PHE A 434 -19.09 -21.87 -9.56
N GLY A 435 -19.80 -21.81 -10.69
CA GLY A 435 -19.29 -22.22 -12.00
C GLY A 435 -19.33 -23.72 -12.22
N SER A 436 -19.17 -24.15 -13.48
CA SER A 436 -19.31 -25.55 -13.90
C SER A 436 -18.00 -26.31 -14.09
N TYR A 437 -16.85 -25.66 -13.91
CA TYR A 437 -15.55 -26.33 -13.85
C TYR A 437 -15.39 -27.09 -12.52
N ALA A 438 -14.61 -28.16 -12.50
CA ALA A 438 -14.39 -28.93 -11.28
C ALA A 438 -13.59 -28.11 -10.25
N ALA A 439 -13.82 -28.36 -8.95
CA ALA A 439 -13.23 -27.58 -7.86
C ALA A 439 -11.70 -27.55 -7.89
N GLU A 440 -11.09 -28.65 -8.34
CA GLU A 440 -9.65 -28.81 -8.50
C GLU A 440 -9.08 -28.12 -9.74
N GLU A 441 -9.90 -27.75 -10.72
CA GLU A 441 -9.45 -27.16 -11.98
C GLU A 441 -9.26 -25.66 -11.90
N VAL A 442 -10.07 -24.96 -11.11
CA VAL A 442 -9.97 -23.51 -10.93
C VAL A 442 -10.55 -23.09 -9.59
N SER A 443 -9.87 -22.15 -8.94
CA SER A 443 -10.38 -21.42 -7.77
C SER A 443 -10.77 -20.00 -8.22
N TRP A 444 -12.00 -19.59 -7.99
CA TRP A 444 -12.46 -18.25 -8.39
C TRP A 444 -12.20 -17.25 -7.27
N LEU A 445 -11.33 -16.28 -7.51
CA LEU A 445 -11.14 -15.12 -6.63
C LEU A 445 -12.15 -14.05 -7.05
N LEU A 446 -13.43 -14.37 -6.88
CA LEU A 446 -14.57 -13.54 -7.23
C LEU A 446 -15.64 -13.63 -6.14
N LYS A 447 -16.44 -12.57 -5.98
CA LYS A 447 -17.63 -12.59 -5.12
C LYS A 447 -18.84 -13.13 -5.88
N ASP A 448 -19.60 -14.05 -5.27
CA ASP A 448 -20.85 -14.56 -5.86
C ASP A 448 -21.95 -13.47 -5.81
N LEU A 449 -22.34 -12.98 -6.98
CA LEU A 449 -23.43 -12.02 -7.17
C LEU A 449 -24.65 -12.66 -7.86
N SER A 450 -24.79 -13.98 -7.87
CA SER A 450 -25.93 -14.67 -8.50
C SER A 450 -27.30 -14.26 -7.95
N GLY A 451 -27.36 -13.84 -6.69
CA GLY A 451 -28.60 -13.34 -6.07
C GLY A 451 -28.94 -11.88 -6.37
N ALA A 452 -28.04 -11.13 -7.03
CA ALA A 452 -28.26 -9.74 -7.36
C ALA A 452 -28.97 -9.56 -8.71
N ASP A 453 -29.84 -8.54 -8.78
CA ASP A 453 -30.49 -8.09 -10.01
C ASP A 453 -29.54 -7.14 -10.76
N LEU A 454 -28.72 -7.70 -11.64
CA LEU A 454 -27.65 -6.99 -12.35
C LEU A 454 -27.94 -6.82 -13.84
N GLU A 455 -28.87 -7.61 -14.36
CA GLU A 455 -29.24 -7.64 -15.76
C GLU A 455 -30.18 -6.49 -16.11
N ALA A 456 -29.71 -5.55 -16.93
CA ALA A 456 -30.50 -4.41 -17.40
C ALA A 456 -30.73 -4.47 -18.91
N ASP A 457 -31.83 -3.83 -19.36
CA ASP A 457 -32.12 -3.68 -20.80
C ASP A 457 -30.97 -2.98 -21.53
N VAL A 458 -30.62 -3.50 -22.71
CA VAL A 458 -29.44 -3.10 -23.49
C VAL A 458 -29.49 -1.62 -23.88
N ALA A 459 -30.68 -1.07 -24.21
CA ALA A 459 -30.82 0.31 -24.67
C ALA A 459 -30.75 1.33 -23.52
N GLU A 460 -31.18 0.95 -22.32
CA GLU A 460 -31.04 1.75 -21.10
C GLU A 460 -29.59 1.77 -20.62
N ARG A 461 -28.91 0.61 -20.65
CA ARG A 461 -27.50 0.47 -20.25
C ARG A 461 -26.55 1.25 -21.18
N GLU A 462 -26.75 1.12 -22.49
CA GLU A 462 -25.93 1.84 -23.47
C GLU A 462 -26.09 3.36 -23.35
N ARG A 463 -27.32 3.86 -23.13
CA ARG A 463 -27.56 5.29 -22.86
C ARG A 463 -26.83 5.80 -21.62
N ARG A 464 -26.83 5.05 -20.51
CA ARG A 464 -26.16 5.45 -19.26
C ARG A 464 -24.64 5.42 -19.37
N ILE A 465 -24.08 4.44 -20.07
CA ILE A 465 -22.64 4.34 -20.34
C ILE A 465 -22.18 5.48 -21.26
N GLN A 466 -22.91 5.74 -22.36
CA GLN A 466 -22.58 6.81 -23.29
C GLN A 466 -22.75 8.21 -22.67
N ALA A 467 -23.66 8.37 -21.72
CA ALA A 467 -23.83 9.59 -20.94
C ALA A 467 -22.77 9.76 -19.82
N GLY A 468 -21.90 8.77 -19.58
CA GLY A 468 -20.88 8.81 -18.52
C GLY A 468 -21.43 8.64 -17.10
N VAL A 469 -22.69 8.22 -16.94
CA VAL A 469 -23.38 8.11 -15.66
C VAL A 469 -23.16 6.74 -14.98
N ALA A 470 -22.70 5.73 -15.73
CA ALA A 470 -22.40 4.40 -15.20
C ALA A 470 -21.28 3.74 -16.01
N HIS A 471 -20.45 2.92 -15.36
CA HIS A 471 -19.45 2.11 -16.04
C HIS A 471 -20.02 0.78 -16.54
N TYR A 472 -19.47 0.23 -17.64
CA TYR A 472 -19.99 -1.02 -18.23
C TYR A 472 -19.87 -2.23 -17.30
N ALA A 473 -18.97 -2.16 -16.32
CA ALA A 473 -18.70 -3.22 -15.35
C ALA A 473 -19.63 -3.16 -14.12
N GLU A 474 -20.49 -2.15 -13.98
CA GLU A 474 -21.41 -2.03 -12.84
C GLU A 474 -22.70 -2.86 -13.01
N SER A 475 -22.98 -3.36 -14.22
CA SER A 475 -24.17 -4.12 -14.60
C SER A 475 -23.88 -5.15 -15.71
N LEU A 476 -24.72 -6.16 -15.83
CA LEU A 476 -24.60 -7.23 -16.82
C LEU A 476 -25.64 -7.06 -17.95
N PRO A 477 -25.29 -7.40 -19.20
CA PRO A 477 -26.30 -7.59 -20.24
C PRO A 477 -27.06 -8.90 -19.98
N VAL A 478 -28.33 -8.96 -20.39
CA VAL A 478 -29.09 -10.22 -20.41
C VAL A 478 -28.34 -11.27 -21.23
N GLU A 479 -28.17 -12.45 -20.64
CA GLU A 479 -27.40 -13.53 -21.25
C GLU A 479 -28.17 -14.11 -22.45
N TYR A 480 -27.58 -13.97 -23.64
CA TYR A 480 -28.17 -14.53 -24.87
C TYR A 480 -28.05 -16.05 -24.88
N GLN A 481 -29.19 -16.74 -24.98
CA GLN A 481 -29.22 -18.18 -25.24
C GLN A 481 -29.20 -18.44 -26.76
N PRO A 482 -28.20 -19.19 -27.26
CA PRO A 482 -28.12 -19.52 -28.67
C PRO A 482 -29.19 -20.53 -29.10
N ASP A 483 -29.68 -20.35 -30.33
CA ASP A 483 -30.60 -21.27 -30.99
C ASP A 483 -29.92 -22.58 -31.41
N ALA A 484 -30.70 -23.52 -31.93
CA ALA A 484 -30.20 -24.84 -32.35
C ALA A 484 -29.15 -24.74 -33.46
N GLU A 485 -29.32 -23.84 -34.43
CA GLU A 485 -28.38 -23.65 -35.54
C GLU A 485 -27.01 -23.18 -35.05
N TYR A 486 -26.99 -22.34 -34.01
CA TYR A 486 -25.74 -21.86 -33.42
C TYR A 486 -25.04 -22.90 -32.54
N ARG A 487 -25.79 -23.79 -31.88
CA ARG A 487 -25.21 -24.95 -31.19
C ARG A 487 -24.53 -25.91 -32.15
N GLU A 488 -25.15 -26.18 -33.31
CA GLU A 488 -24.51 -27.00 -34.34
C GLU A 488 -23.24 -26.34 -34.91
N LEU A 489 -23.20 -25.01 -35.01
CA LEU A 489 -21.98 -24.30 -35.40
C LEU A 489 -20.87 -24.53 -34.36
N PHE A 490 -21.18 -24.46 -33.07
CA PHE A 490 -20.22 -24.77 -32.02
C PHE A 490 -19.69 -26.20 -32.12
N ASP A 491 -20.56 -27.20 -32.27
CA ASP A 491 -20.13 -28.61 -32.37
C ASP A 491 -19.22 -28.86 -33.57
N ARG A 492 -19.54 -28.29 -34.74
CA ARG A 492 -18.69 -28.36 -35.93
C ARG A 492 -17.33 -27.69 -35.70
N VAL A 493 -17.33 -26.46 -35.21
CA VAL A 493 -16.10 -25.70 -34.94
C VAL A 493 -15.22 -26.42 -33.93
N LEU A 494 -15.81 -27.00 -32.88
CA LEU A 494 -15.07 -27.77 -31.89
C LEU A 494 -14.43 -29.00 -32.52
N ALA A 495 -15.18 -29.79 -33.29
CA ALA A 495 -14.66 -30.97 -33.96
C ALA A 495 -13.51 -30.63 -34.93
N ASP A 496 -13.63 -29.54 -35.68
CA ASP A 496 -12.65 -29.13 -36.69
C ASP A 496 -11.40 -28.47 -36.08
N SER A 497 -11.51 -27.88 -34.88
CA SER A 497 -10.44 -27.08 -34.27
C SER A 497 -9.79 -27.70 -33.02
N ALA A 498 -10.32 -28.80 -32.48
CA ALA A 498 -9.84 -29.40 -31.23
C ALA A 498 -8.34 -29.74 -31.25
N GLU A 499 -7.84 -30.37 -32.33
CA GLU A 499 -6.42 -30.69 -32.47
C GLU A 499 -5.54 -29.43 -32.56
N ARG A 500 -5.99 -28.43 -33.34
CA ARG A 500 -5.28 -27.15 -33.47
C ARG A 500 -5.21 -26.40 -32.13
N LEU A 501 -6.30 -26.42 -31.37
CA LEU A 501 -6.35 -25.86 -30.01
C LEU A 501 -5.43 -26.61 -29.05
N ALA A 502 -5.41 -27.94 -29.14
CA ALA A 502 -4.53 -28.79 -28.34
C ALA A 502 -3.05 -28.48 -28.59
N VAL A 503 -2.63 -28.31 -29.85
CA VAL A 503 -1.27 -27.86 -30.19
C VAL A 503 -0.98 -26.51 -29.54
N ALA A 504 -1.83 -25.50 -29.73
CA ALA A 504 -1.60 -24.16 -29.19
C ALA A 504 -1.53 -24.15 -27.64
N VAL A 505 -2.40 -24.90 -26.96
CA VAL A 505 -2.39 -25.07 -25.50
C VAL A 505 -1.09 -25.74 -25.04
N ALA A 506 -0.71 -26.84 -25.67
CA ALA A 506 0.50 -27.56 -25.31
C ALA A 506 1.75 -26.69 -25.53
N THR A 507 1.84 -26.03 -26.69
CA THR A 507 2.94 -25.13 -27.03
C THR A 507 3.07 -23.98 -26.03
N VAL A 508 1.98 -23.28 -25.68
CA VAL A 508 2.06 -22.17 -24.71
C VAL A 508 2.41 -22.66 -23.31
N SER A 509 1.92 -23.84 -22.91
CA SER A 509 2.24 -24.44 -21.61
C SER A 509 3.72 -24.79 -21.49
N GLU A 510 4.29 -25.43 -22.52
CA GLU A 510 5.72 -25.76 -22.56
C GLU A 510 6.61 -24.52 -22.66
N LEU A 511 6.18 -23.48 -23.38
CA LEU A 511 6.89 -22.18 -23.41
C LEU A 511 6.93 -21.54 -22.03
N VAL A 512 5.80 -21.51 -21.31
CA VAL A 512 5.74 -20.96 -19.94
C VAL A 512 6.72 -21.70 -19.04
N VAL A 513 6.72 -23.04 -19.07
CA VAL A 513 7.62 -23.84 -18.23
C VAL A 513 9.08 -23.61 -18.61
N ALA A 514 9.39 -23.56 -19.91
CA ALA A 514 10.75 -23.31 -20.37
C ALA A 514 11.29 -21.94 -19.93
N GLU A 515 10.40 -20.97 -19.71
CA GLU A 515 10.76 -19.59 -19.34
C GLU A 515 10.69 -19.32 -17.84
N ARG A 516 9.77 -19.97 -17.13
CA ARG A 516 9.44 -19.68 -15.72
C ARG A 516 9.83 -20.81 -14.77
N GLY A 517 10.14 -21.99 -15.29
CA GLY A 517 10.39 -23.19 -14.49
C GLY A 517 9.11 -24.00 -14.23
N GLU A 518 9.23 -24.98 -13.33
CA GLU A 518 8.14 -25.93 -13.03
C GLU A 518 7.26 -25.49 -11.85
N ASP A 519 7.76 -24.59 -11.01
CA ASP A 519 7.04 -24.00 -9.87
C ASP A 519 6.30 -22.74 -10.33
N ILE A 520 5.16 -22.94 -10.99
CA ILE A 520 4.32 -21.88 -11.54
C ILE A 520 2.91 -21.94 -10.96
N VAL A 521 2.24 -20.79 -10.95
CA VAL A 521 0.83 -20.65 -10.56
C VAL A 521 0.08 -19.96 -11.68
N LEU A 522 -0.94 -20.62 -12.25
CA LEU A 522 -1.73 -20.04 -13.33
C LEU A 522 -2.80 -19.11 -12.76
N VAL A 523 -2.91 -17.91 -13.32
CA VAL A 523 -3.93 -16.92 -12.94
C VAL A 523 -4.65 -16.47 -14.20
N SER A 524 -5.81 -17.07 -14.48
CA SER A 524 -6.63 -16.71 -15.62
C SER A 524 -7.36 -15.40 -15.42
N LEU A 525 -7.36 -14.54 -16.43
CA LEU A 525 -8.27 -13.41 -16.50
C LEU A 525 -9.69 -13.95 -16.77
N ALA A 526 -10.61 -13.67 -15.85
CA ALA A 526 -11.89 -14.36 -15.76
C ALA A 526 -12.70 -14.29 -17.07
N ARG A 527 -13.37 -15.42 -17.36
CA ARG A 527 -14.15 -15.74 -18.55
C ARG A 527 -13.32 -16.24 -19.74
N ALA A 528 -12.55 -15.37 -20.40
CA ALA A 528 -11.86 -15.75 -21.64
C ALA A 528 -10.58 -16.56 -21.37
N GLY A 529 -9.84 -16.22 -20.31
CA GLY A 529 -8.65 -16.95 -19.89
C GLY A 529 -8.95 -18.27 -19.19
N THR A 530 -10.07 -18.36 -18.46
CA THR A 530 -10.36 -19.52 -17.59
C THR A 530 -10.34 -20.88 -18.30
N PRO A 531 -11.01 -21.08 -19.45
CA PRO A 531 -10.91 -22.35 -20.18
C PRO A 531 -9.47 -22.68 -20.60
N VAL A 532 -8.68 -21.66 -20.94
CA VAL A 532 -7.28 -21.83 -21.35
C VAL A 532 -6.41 -22.23 -20.17
N GLY A 533 -6.55 -21.56 -19.01
CA GLY A 533 -5.84 -21.96 -17.79
C GLY A 533 -6.17 -23.38 -17.35
N VAL A 534 -7.44 -23.81 -17.48
CA VAL A 534 -7.83 -25.21 -17.22
C VAL A 534 -7.16 -26.16 -18.21
N LEU A 535 -7.15 -25.85 -19.51
CA LEU A 535 -6.50 -26.68 -20.52
C LEU A 535 -4.98 -26.77 -20.35
N MET A 536 -4.32 -25.66 -20.02
CA MET A 536 -2.89 -25.64 -19.69
C MET A 536 -2.59 -26.53 -18.49
N ARG A 537 -3.40 -26.41 -17.42
CA ARG A 537 -3.29 -27.29 -16.24
C ARG A 537 -3.49 -28.76 -16.60
N ARG A 538 -4.49 -29.09 -17.42
CA ARG A 538 -4.73 -30.47 -17.89
C ARG A 538 -3.57 -31.01 -18.71
N TRP A 539 -2.98 -30.20 -19.60
CA TRP A 539 -1.79 -30.59 -20.37
C TRP A 539 -0.62 -30.91 -19.45
N LEU A 540 -0.28 -30.00 -18.53
CA LEU A 540 0.82 -30.15 -17.58
C LEU A 540 0.62 -31.34 -16.62
N ALA A 541 -0.63 -31.65 -16.28
CA ALA A 541 -0.98 -32.81 -15.44
C ALA A 541 -1.07 -34.13 -16.22
N SER A 542 -1.09 -34.10 -17.56
CA SER A 542 -1.35 -35.30 -18.39
C SER A 542 -0.19 -36.30 -18.42
N GLY A 543 1.03 -35.84 -18.18
CA GLY A 543 2.25 -36.63 -18.35
C GLY A 543 2.62 -36.90 -19.82
N VAL A 544 1.95 -36.25 -20.78
CA VAL A 544 2.26 -36.35 -22.21
C VAL A 544 3.49 -35.49 -22.52
N GLY A 545 4.52 -36.09 -23.10
CA GLY A 545 5.75 -35.37 -23.51
C GLY A 545 6.66 -34.91 -22.36
N ARG A 546 6.20 -34.95 -21.10
CA ARG A 546 6.95 -34.53 -19.91
C ARG A 546 6.47 -35.20 -18.60
N PRO A 547 7.23 -35.13 -17.49
CA PRO A 547 6.73 -35.52 -16.17
C PRO A 547 5.51 -34.69 -15.73
N VAL A 548 4.63 -35.32 -14.97
CA VAL A 548 3.40 -34.69 -14.43
C VAL A 548 3.75 -33.52 -13.52
N LEU A 549 3.17 -32.36 -13.80
CA LEU A 549 3.21 -31.19 -12.91
C LEU A 549 1.83 -30.94 -12.30
N THR A 550 1.83 -30.61 -11.01
CA THR A 550 0.63 -30.13 -10.30
C THR A 550 0.73 -28.62 -10.16
N VAL A 551 -0.15 -27.91 -10.85
CA VAL A 551 -0.11 -26.45 -10.95
C VAL A 551 -1.39 -25.86 -10.35
N PRO A 552 -1.30 -25.00 -9.33
CA PRO A 552 -2.46 -24.25 -8.83
C PRO A 552 -3.02 -23.32 -9.92
N HIS A 553 -4.34 -23.15 -9.95
CA HIS A 553 -5.00 -22.31 -10.94
C HIS A 553 -6.10 -21.47 -10.30
N TYR A 554 -6.00 -20.15 -10.50
CA TYR A 554 -6.96 -19.16 -10.04
C TYR A 554 -7.59 -18.42 -11.22
N ALA A 555 -8.80 -17.89 -11.03
CA ALA A 555 -9.41 -16.93 -11.95
C ALA A 555 -9.70 -15.61 -11.22
N VAL A 556 -9.25 -14.50 -11.81
CA VAL A 556 -9.32 -13.15 -11.22
C VAL A 556 -10.00 -12.16 -12.15
N SER A 557 -10.54 -11.08 -11.58
CA SER A 557 -11.10 -9.99 -12.37
C SER A 557 -10.04 -9.00 -12.84
N ILE A 558 -10.15 -8.59 -14.10
CA ILE A 558 -9.59 -7.34 -14.61
C ILE A 558 -10.68 -6.57 -15.36
N VAL A 559 -10.75 -5.26 -15.16
CA VAL A 559 -11.73 -4.38 -15.80
C VAL A 559 -10.96 -3.26 -16.47
N ARG A 560 -11.16 -3.08 -17.77
CA ARG A 560 -10.51 -2.01 -18.53
C ARG A 560 -10.87 -0.65 -17.93
N ASP A 561 -9.90 0.26 -17.90
CA ASP A 561 -10.01 1.61 -17.35
C ASP A 561 -10.25 1.63 -15.82
N ARG A 562 -10.13 0.47 -15.16
CA ARG A 562 -10.37 0.27 -13.70
C ARG A 562 -9.34 -0.66 -13.05
N GLY A 563 -8.49 -1.33 -13.82
CA GLY A 563 -7.44 -2.21 -13.33
C GLY A 563 -7.89 -3.62 -12.94
N ILE A 564 -6.94 -4.34 -12.34
CA ILE A 564 -7.08 -5.69 -11.82
C ILE A 564 -7.50 -5.66 -10.35
N ASP A 565 -8.20 -6.69 -9.90
CA ASP A 565 -8.67 -6.81 -8.52
C ASP A 565 -7.49 -6.88 -7.53
N ALA A 566 -7.28 -5.80 -6.77
CA ALA A 566 -6.20 -5.69 -5.80
C ALA A 566 -6.34 -6.67 -4.62
N VAL A 567 -7.57 -7.01 -4.22
CA VAL A 567 -7.81 -7.98 -3.12
C VAL A 567 -7.43 -9.39 -3.60
N ALA A 568 -7.71 -9.70 -4.87
CA ALA A 568 -7.25 -10.95 -5.49
C ALA A 568 -5.72 -11.00 -5.61
N LEU A 569 -5.06 -9.88 -5.94
CA LEU A 569 -3.60 -9.80 -5.94
C LEU A 569 -3.00 -9.98 -4.55
N ASP A 570 -3.58 -9.36 -3.51
CA ASP A 570 -3.17 -9.57 -2.13
C ASP A 570 -3.34 -11.03 -1.70
N TYR A 571 -4.46 -11.67 -2.09
CA TYR A 571 -4.68 -13.10 -1.86
C TYR A 571 -3.59 -13.93 -2.52
N LEU A 572 -3.27 -13.67 -3.79
CA LEU A 572 -2.26 -14.42 -4.53
C LEU A 572 -0.87 -14.25 -3.91
N ALA A 573 -0.47 -13.02 -3.60
CA ALA A 573 0.82 -12.73 -2.96
C ALA A 573 0.93 -13.31 -1.54
N HIS A 574 -0.20 -13.51 -0.85
CA HIS A 574 -0.23 -14.16 0.46
C HIS A 574 -0.03 -15.68 0.37
N HIS A 575 -0.56 -16.32 -0.68
CA HIS A 575 -0.54 -17.78 -0.82
C HIS A 575 0.61 -18.30 -1.69
N HIS A 576 1.17 -17.47 -2.56
CA HIS A 576 2.16 -17.85 -3.58
C HIS A 576 3.24 -16.78 -3.73
N ASP A 577 4.40 -17.18 -4.25
CA ASP A 577 5.45 -16.24 -4.67
C ASP A 577 4.94 -15.40 -5.86
N PRO A 578 4.89 -14.06 -5.79
CA PRO A 578 4.48 -13.20 -6.90
C PRO A 578 5.25 -13.43 -8.21
N SER A 579 6.49 -13.93 -8.13
CA SER A 579 7.32 -14.22 -9.30
C SER A 579 6.97 -15.54 -10.01
N SER A 580 6.26 -16.46 -9.35
CA SER A 580 5.77 -17.72 -9.95
C SER A 580 4.41 -17.57 -10.63
N ILE A 581 3.76 -16.42 -10.46
CA ILE A 581 2.42 -16.13 -11.00
C ILE A 581 2.50 -15.86 -12.50
N VAL A 582 1.66 -16.57 -13.26
CA VAL A 582 1.53 -16.44 -14.71
C VAL A 582 0.11 -16.04 -15.05
N PHE A 583 -0.06 -14.79 -15.50
CA PHE A 583 -1.37 -14.30 -15.97
C PHE A 583 -1.70 -14.88 -17.34
N VAL A 584 -2.89 -15.48 -17.48
CA VAL A 584 -3.33 -16.20 -18.68
C VAL A 584 -4.61 -15.58 -19.24
N ASP A 585 -4.67 -15.38 -20.55
CA ASP A 585 -5.90 -15.04 -21.28
C ASP A 585 -6.09 -15.91 -22.53
N GLY A 586 -7.31 -15.93 -23.05
CA GLY A 586 -7.66 -16.76 -24.21
C GLY A 586 -7.25 -16.16 -25.54
N TRP A 587 -7.36 -14.85 -25.70
CA TRP A 587 -7.05 -14.19 -26.96
C TRP A 587 -6.79 -12.71 -26.73
N THR A 588 -5.71 -12.18 -27.31
CA THR A 588 -5.46 -10.74 -27.32
C THR A 588 -5.58 -10.19 -28.75
N GLY A 589 -6.46 -9.19 -28.89
CA GLY A 589 -6.69 -8.53 -30.17
C GLY A 589 -5.66 -7.45 -30.42
N LYS A 590 -6.06 -6.20 -30.17
CA LYS A 590 -5.21 -5.01 -30.30
C LYS A 590 -4.33 -4.75 -29.06
N GLY A 591 -4.14 -5.75 -28.19
CA GLY A 591 -3.33 -5.64 -26.98
C GLY A 591 -3.91 -4.77 -25.84
N ALA A 592 -5.22 -4.53 -25.83
CA ALA A 592 -5.85 -3.67 -24.81
C ALA A 592 -5.68 -4.22 -23.37
N ILE A 593 -5.92 -5.52 -23.18
CA ILE A 593 -5.76 -6.16 -21.87
C ILE A 593 -4.29 -6.27 -21.47
N THR A 594 -3.38 -6.46 -22.44
CA THR A 594 -1.94 -6.46 -22.18
C THR A 594 -1.50 -5.14 -21.54
N ARG A 595 -1.92 -4.00 -22.10
CA ARG A 595 -1.59 -2.68 -21.51
C ARG A 595 -2.25 -2.47 -20.16
N GLU A 596 -3.53 -2.81 -20.04
CA GLU A 596 -4.27 -2.68 -18.78
C GLU A 596 -3.63 -3.50 -17.66
N LEU A 597 -3.17 -4.73 -17.94
CA LEU A 597 -2.51 -5.56 -16.95
C LEU A 597 -1.20 -4.92 -16.46
N THR A 598 -0.32 -4.50 -17.38
CA THR A 598 0.93 -3.81 -17.02
C THR A 598 0.66 -2.57 -16.18
N GLU A 599 -0.23 -1.70 -16.62
CA GLU A 599 -0.56 -0.46 -15.89
C GLU A 599 -1.17 -0.74 -14.51
N ALA A 600 -2.06 -1.73 -14.42
CA ALA A 600 -2.71 -2.09 -13.16
C ALA A 600 -1.72 -2.71 -12.17
N LEU A 601 -0.79 -3.55 -12.63
CA LEU A 601 0.25 -4.14 -11.77
C LEU A 601 1.29 -3.11 -11.31
N ASP A 602 1.69 -2.18 -12.17
CA ASP A 602 2.57 -1.07 -11.79
C ASP A 602 1.86 -0.14 -10.78
N THR A 603 0.57 0.14 -10.98
CA THR A 603 -0.25 0.92 -10.04
C THR A 603 -0.37 0.22 -8.69
N TYR A 604 -0.67 -1.08 -8.69
CA TYR A 604 -0.74 -1.89 -7.48
C TYR A 604 0.59 -1.92 -6.72
N HIS A 605 1.71 -2.09 -7.44
CA HIS A 605 3.03 -2.06 -6.83
C HIS A 605 3.40 -0.68 -6.26
N ALA A 606 3.09 0.40 -6.99
CA ALA A 606 3.29 1.77 -6.52
C ALA A 606 2.44 2.10 -5.27
N ALA A 607 1.29 1.44 -5.11
CA ALA A 607 0.44 1.52 -3.93
C ALA A 607 0.91 0.63 -2.75
N GLY A 608 2.07 -0.03 -2.87
CA GLY A 608 2.67 -0.86 -1.82
C GLY A 608 2.38 -2.36 -1.95
N GLY A 609 1.71 -2.78 -3.02
CA GLY A 609 1.47 -4.17 -3.35
C GLY A 609 2.72 -4.93 -3.83
N ALA A 610 2.65 -6.25 -3.80
CA ALA A 610 3.70 -7.13 -4.32
C ALA A 610 4.01 -6.86 -5.81
N ARG A 611 5.27 -7.03 -6.21
CA ARG A 611 5.67 -6.94 -7.62
C ARG A 611 5.36 -8.26 -8.32
N PHE A 612 4.43 -8.25 -9.26
CA PHE A 612 4.16 -9.39 -10.15
C PHE A 612 4.86 -9.22 -11.50
N ASN A 613 4.98 -10.33 -12.23
CA ASN A 613 5.37 -10.32 -13.64
C ASN A 613 4.17 -9.93 -14.51
N ASP A 614 4.30 -8.88 -15.30
CA ASP A 614 3.24 -8.32 -16.12
C ASP A 614 3.16 -8.90 -17.54
N GLU A 615 4.06 -9.81 -17.91
CA GLU A 615 4.02 -10.48 -19.22
C GLU A 615 2.82 -11.43 -19.31
N LEU A 616 1.73 -10.93 -19.91
CA LEU A 616 0.54 -11.72 -20.20
C LEU A 616 0.84 -12.88 -21.15
N VAL A 617 0.40 -14.08 -20.78
CA VAL A 617 0.43 -15.28 -21.61
C VAL A 617 -0.93 -15.48 -22.26
N VAL A 618 -0.96 -15.74 -23.56
CA VAL A 618 -2.24 -15.94 -24.27
C VAL A 618 -2.23 -17.15 -25.18
N LEU A 619 -3.39 -17.80 -25.36
CA LEU A 619 -3.49 -18.91 -26.31
C LEU A 619 -3.26 -18.43 -27.75
N ALA A 620 -3.90 -17.33 -28.15
CA ALA A 620 -3.77 -16.77 -29.50
C ALA A 620 -3.55 -15.25 -29.47
N ASP A 621 -2.58 -14.78 -30.25
CA ASP A 621 -2.27 -13.35 -30.40
C ASP A 621 -2.01 -12.98 -31.87
N PRO A 622 -3.07 -12.84 -32.68
CA PRO A 622 -2.92 -12.40 -34.07
C PRO A 622 -2.47 -10.93 -34.21
N GLY A 623 -2.48 -10.15 -33.12
CA GLY A 623 -2.13 -8.73 -33.12
C GLY A 623 -0.69 -8.41 -32.77
N ASN A 624 0.14 -9.41 -32.45
CA ASN A 624 1.55 -9.24 -32.03
C ASN A 624 1.72 -8.31 -30.82
N SER A 625 0.94 -8.56 -29.77
CA SER A 625 0.87 -7.75 -28.54
C SER A 625 1.61 -8.35 -27.33
N VAL A 626 1.90 -9.65 -27.32
CA VAL A 626 2.60 -10.35 -26.22
C VAL A 626 3.77 -11.18 -26.72
N ARG A 627 4.71 -11.47 -25.80
CA ARG A 627 5.92 -12.26 -26.05
C ARG A 627 5.68 -13.77 -26.01
N THR A 628 4.78 -14.23 -25.15
CA THR A 628 4.51 -15.67 -24.93
C THR A 628 3.08 -16.00 -25.36
N TYR A 629 2.97 -16.82 -26.40
CA TYR A 629 1.70 -17.17 -27.04
C TYR A 629 1.69 -18.61 -27.55
N GLY A 630 0.51 -19.20 -27.73
CA GLY A 630 0.35 -20.52 -28.34
C GLY A 630 0.33 -20.48 -29.86
N THR A 631 -0.29 -19.46 -30.46
CA THR A 631 -0.32 -19.25 -31.92
C THR A 631 -0.55 -17.78 -32.29
N ARG A 632 -0.11 -17.40 -33.50
CA ARG A 632 -0.43 -16.11 -34.15
C ARG A 632 -1.61 -16.21 -35.12
N ASP A 633 -2.17 -17.40 -35.28
CA ASP A 633 -3.27 -17.63 -36.19
C ASP A 633 -4.58 -16.99 -35.70
N ASP A 634 -5.31 -16.37 -36.63
CA ASP A 634 -6.64 -15.82 -36.38
C ASP A 634 -7.71 -16.76 -36.94
N PHE A 635 -8.17 -17.70 -36.10
CA PHE A 635 -9.25 -18.64 -36.39
C PHE A 635 -10.33 -18.60 -35.29
N LEU A 636 -11.50 -19.17 -35.58
CA LEU A 636 -12.59 -19.23 -34.61
C LEU A 636 -12.28 -20.26 -33.52
N ILE A 637 -11.88 -19.79 -32.34
CA ILE A 637 -11.76 -20.61 -31.14
C ILE A 637 -13.18 -20.92 -30.63
N ALA A 638 -13.49 -22.20 -30.39
CA ALA A 638 -14.83 -22.64 -29.99
C ALA A 638 -15.38 -21.91 -28.74
N SER A 639 -14.51 -21.58 -27.78
CA SER A 639 -14.88 -20.78 -26.60
C SER A 639 -15.35 -19.35 -26.93
N ALA A 640 -15.07 -18.86 -28.13
CA ALA A 640 -15.52 -17.54 -28.57
C ALA A 640 -16.94 -17.52 -29.13
N CYS A 641 -17.48 -18.68 -29.52
CA CYS A 641 -18.83 -18.79 -30.10
C CYS A 641 -19.90 -18.45 -29.06
N LEU A 642 -19.84 -19.14 -27.93
CA LEU A 642 -20.86 -19.04 -26.91
C LEU A 642 -20.46 -18.02 -25.83
N ASN A 643 -21.33 -17.82 -24.85
CA ASN A 643 -21.12 -16.86 -23.77
C ASN A 643 -20.71 -17.62 -22.50
N SER A 644 -21.43 -17.45 -21.39
CA SER A 644 -21.15 -18.18 -20.15
C SER A 644 -21.27 -19.70 -20.33
N THR A 645 -22.11 -20.19 -21.25
CA THR A 645 -22.33 -21.62 -21.53
C THR A 645 -21.14 -22.37 -22.13
N VAL A 646 -20.02 -21.70 -22.41
CA VAL A 646 -18.73 -22.35 -22.76
C VAL A 646 -17.58 -21.85 -21.88
N SER A 647 -17.91 -21.06 -20.86
CA SER A 647 -16.96 -20.38 -19.97
C SER A 647 -17.33 -20.59 -18.51
N GLY A 648 -17.74 -21.80 -18.17
CA GLY A 648 -18.00 -22.22 -16.80
C GLY A 648 -19.33 -21.72 -16.23
N LEU A 649 -20.27 -21.26 -17.07
CA LEU A 649 -21.52 -20.58 -16.67
C LEU A 649 -21.32 -19.30 -15.84
N VAL A 650 -20.12 -18.73 -15.87
CA VAL A 650 -19.79 -17.48 -15.17
C VAL A 650 -19.96 -16.28 -16.11
N SER A 651 -20.53 -15.20 -15.59
CA SER A 651 -20.70 -13.93 -16.30
C SER A 651 -19.36 -13.24 -16.59
N ARG A 652 -19.41 -12.01 -17.13
CA ARG A 652 -18.25 -11.10 -17.00
C ARG A 652 -18.11 -10.69 -15.54
N THR A 653 -16.93 -10.23 -15.17
CA THR A 653 -16.72 -9.66 -13.84
C THR A 653 -17.43 -8.31 -13.71
N VAL A 654 -17.81 -8.02 -12.48
CA VAL A 654 -18.63 -6.88 -12.07
C VAL A 654 -17.87 -6.11 -11.00
N LEU A 655 -17.77 -4.80 -11.19
CA LEU A 655 -17.24 -3.88 -10.18
C LEU A 655 -18.35 -2.88 -9.87
N ASN A 656 -19.01 -3.07 -8.72
CA ASN A 656 -20.14 -2.27 -8.28
C ASN A 656 -19.99 -1.95 -6.79
N GLU A 657 -19.72 -0.68 -6.48
CA GLU A 657 -19.41 -0.18 -5.13
C GLU A 657 -20.57 -0.36 -4.14
N THR A 658 -21.81 -0.58 -4.61
CA THR A 658 -22.96 -0.83 -3.73
C THR A 658 -23.08 -2.29 -3.29
N LEU A 659 -22.49 -3.22 -4.07
CA LEU A 659 -22.57 -4.66 -3.84
C LEU A 659 -21.24 -5.26 -3.38
N ILE A 660 -20.12 -4.56 -3.61
CA ILE A 660 -18.76 -5.03 -3.39
C ILE A 660 -18.08 -4.09 -2.40
N GLY A 661 -17.73 -4.60 -1.23
CA GLY A 661 -17.02 -3.85 -0.20
C GLY A 661 -15.52 -3.72 -0.53
N PRO A 662 -14.79 -2.83 0.18
CA PRO A 662 -13.37 -2.54 -0.08
C PRO A 662 -12.41 -3.71 0.21
N ARG A 663 -12.90 -4.82 0.78
CA ARG A 663 -12.13 -6.06 1.03
C ARG A 663 -12.74 -7.28 0.33
N ASP A 664 -13.75 -7.08 -0.49
CA ASP A 664 -14.34 -8.15 -1.29
C ASP A 664 -13.59 -8.26 -2.61
N PHE A 665 -13.53 -9.48 -3.16
CA PHE A 665 -13.19 -9.62 -4.57
C PHE A 665 -14.24 -8.92 -5.44
N HIS A 666 -13.84 -8.53 -6.65
CA HIS A 666 -14.75 -8.20 -7.73
C HIS A 666 -15.76 -9.34 -7.93
N GLY A 667 -16.97 -9.01 -8.37
CA GLY A 667 -18.07 -9.97 -8.41
C GLY A 667 -18.25 -10.65 -9.75
N ALA A 668 -18.97 -11.76 -9.76
CA ALA A 668 -19.55 -12.34 -10.98
C ALA A 668 -20.82 -13.14 -10.64
N LYS A 669 -21.64 -13.40 -11.65
CA LYS A 669 -22.86 -14.20 -11.56
C LYS A 669 -22.62 -15.59 -12.16
N PHE A 670 -23.06 -16.61 -11.44
CA PHE A 670 -23.15 -17.99 -11.91
C PHE A 670 -24.59 -18.29 -12.37
N TYR A 671 -24.75 -18.57 -13.66
CA TYR A 671 -26.03 -18.83 -14.33
C TYR A 671 -26.47 -20.30 -14.22
N ARG A 672 -26.85 -20.72 -13.01
CA ARG A 672 -27.27 -22.11 -12.70
C ARG A 672 -28.42 -22.59 -13.59
N GLU A 673 -29.32 -21.68 -13.95
CA GLU A 673 -30.48 -21.93 -14.81
C GLU A 673 -30.12 -22.31 -16.26
N LEU A 674 -28.87 -22.08 -16.68
CA LEU A 674 -28.38 -22.42 -18.01
C LEU A 674 -27.62 -23.76 -18.06
N ALA A 675 -27.65 -24.55 -16.98
CA ALA A 675 -26.92 -25.82 -16.88
C ALA A 675 -27.22 -26.80 -18.04
N ASP A 676 -28.47 -26.87 -18.51
CA ASP A 676 -28.86 -27.74 -19.63
C ASP A 676 -28.25 -27.31 -20.99
N ALA A 677 -27.71 -26.09 -21.05
CA ALA A 677 -27.06 -25.52 -22.22
C ALA A 677 -25.53 -25.44 -22.09
N ASP A 678 -24.97 -25.90 -20.97
CA ASP A 678 -23.54 -25.79 -20.70
C ASP A 678 -22.71 -26.83 -21.46
N VAL A 679 -21.77 -26.33 -22.25
CA VAL A 679 -20.82 -27.12 -23.05
C VAL A 679 -19.37 -26.83 -22.64
N SER A 680 -19.16 -26.18 -21.48
CA SER A 680 -17.83 -25.84 -20.97
C SER A 680 -16.93 -27.08 -20.82
N ASN A 681 -17.44 -28.15 -20.19
CA ASN A 681 -16.68 -29.40 -20.03
C ASN A 681 -16.57 -30.18 -21.35
N GLN A 682 -17.58 -30.12 -22.24
CA GLN A 682 -17.48 -30.72 -23.58
C GLN A 682 -16.31 -30.13 -24.39
N LEU A 683 -16.13 -28.81 -24.36
CA LEU A 683 -14.97 -28.14 -24.96
C LEU A 683 -13.66 -28.66 -24.34
N LEU A 684 -13.56 -28.64 -23.00
CA LEU A 684 -12.34 -29.03 -22.31
C LEU A 684 -11.96 -30.49 -22.60
N ASP A 685 -12.94 -31.39 -22.57
CA ASP A 685 -12.74 -32.82 -22.77
C ASP A 685 -12.36 -33.14 -24.22
N ALA A 686 -12.99 -32.50 -25.20
CA ALA A 686 -12.65 -32.67 -26.62
C ALA A 686 -11.21 -32.23 -26.92
N VAL A 687 -10.76 -31.09 -26.39
CA VAL A 687 -9.37 -30.62 -26.58
C VAL A 687 -8.37 -31.50 -25.80
N THR A 688 -8.72 -31.89 -24.57
CA THR A 688 -7.86 -32.77 -23.75
C THR A 688 -7.67 -34.14 -24.41
N ALA A 689 -8.71 -34.69 -25.05
CA ALA A 689 -8.64 -35.96 -25.77
C ALA A 689 -7.67 -35.92 -26.96
N ALA A 690 -7.39 -34.75 -27.52
CA ALA A 690 -6.43 -34.57 -28.62
C ALA A 690 -4.96 -34.50 -28.15
N PHE A 691 -4.68 -34.31 -26.84
CA PHE A 691 -3.31 -34.17 -26.33
C PHE A 691 -2.36 -35.30 -26.75
N PRO A 692 -2.72 -36.60 -26.67
CA PRO A 692 -1.82 -37.67 -27.10
C PRO A 692 -1.56 -37.67 -28.61
N VAL A 693 -2.51 -37.18 -29.42
CA VAL A 693 -2.41 -37.14 -30.89
C VAL A 693 -1.45 -36.06 -31.34
N VAL A 694 -1.44 -34.92 -30.65
CA VAL A 694 -0.63 -33.75 -31.02
C VAL A 694 0.75 -33.72 -30.37
N ALA A 695 1.02 -34.61 -29.41
CA ALA A 695 2.22 -34.61 -28.57
C ALA A 695 3.53 -34.50 -29.36
N ASP A 696 3.66 -35.26 -30.45
CA ASP A 696 4.87 -35.28 -31.28
C ASP A 696 5.09 -33.97 -32.06
N GLN A 697 4.07 -33.14 -32.22
CA GLN A 697 4.14 -31.85 -32.93
C GLN A 697 4.59 -30.70 -32.01
N VAL A 698 4.42 -30.86 -30.69
CA VAL A 698 4.64 -29.78 -29.71
C VAL A 698 6.09 -29.32 -29.65
N PRO A 699 7.12 -30.21 -29.64
CA PRO A 699 8.52 -29.76 -29.60
C PRO A 699 8.90 -28.86 -30.78
N ASP A 700 8.47 -29.22 -31.98
CA ASP A 700 8.74 -28.44 -33.20
C ASP A 700 8.01 -27.09 -33.17
N ALA A 701 6.75 -27.06 -32.70
CA ALA A 701 6.00 -25.82 -32.53
C ALA A 701 6.64 -24.88 -31.49
N VAL A 702 7.11 -25.44 -30.37
CA VAL A 702 7.83 -24.68 -29.32
C VAL A 702 9.15 -24.14 -29.88
N ALA A 703 9.92 -24.95 -30.60
CA ALA A 703 11.18 -24.52 -31.22
C ALA A 703 10.95 -23.40 -32.24
N ALA A 704 9.95 -23.55 -33.11
CA ALA A 704 9.60 -22.54 -34.11
C ALA A 704 9.27 -21.18 -33.47
N ILE A 705 8.54 -21.17 -32.36
CA ILE A 705 8.25 -19.92 -31.63
C ILE A 705 9.52 -19.39 -30.94
N ARG A 706 10.29 -20.23 -30.24
CA ARG A 706 11.50 -19.79 -29.52
C ARG A 706 12.58 -19.19 -30.43
N ASP A 707 12.70 -19.73 -31.64
CA ASP A 707 13.68 -19.29 -32.65
C ASP A 707 13.21 -18.07 -33.44
N SER A 708 11.94 -17.66 -33.31
CA SER A 708 11.39 -16.46 -33.94
C SER A 708 11.66 -15.18 -33.13
N ASP A 709 11.50 -14.00 -33.77
CA ASP A 709 11.44 -12.74 -33.03
C ASP A 709 10.09 -12.61 -32.35
N ARG A 710 10.11 -12.61 -31.01
CA ARG A 710 8.92 -12.57 -30.16
C ARG A 710 8.67 -11.20 -29.56
N THR A 711 9.40 -10.17 -30.00
CA THR A 711 9.21 -8.80 -29.54
C THR A 711 7.84 -8.29 -29.99
N PRO A 712 6.96 -7.84 -29.07
CA PRO A 712 5.67 -7.27 -29.47
C PRO A 712 5.84 -6.04 -30.36
N ASP A 713 5.28 -6.07 -31.57
CA ASP A 713 5.37 -4.99 -32.56
C ASP A 713 4.08 -4.15 -32.66
N TRP A 714 2.99 -4.60 -32.02
CA TRP A 714 1.69 -3.95 -32.00
C TRP A 714 1.08 -3.69 -33.39
N SER A 715 1.44 -4.50 -34.39
CA SER A 715 0.92 -4.46 -35.76
C SER A 715 -0.61 -4.53 -35.82
N GLY A 716 -1.23 -5.26 -34.90
CA GLY A 716 -2.68 -5.32 -34.74
C GLY A 716 -3.30 -3.95 -34.44
N TRP A 717 -2.70 -3.16 -33.54
CA TRP A 717 -3.16 -1.81 -33.22
C TRP A 717 -3.04 -0.88 -34.43
N ALA A 718 -1.91 -0.93 -35.15
CA ALA A 718 -1.69 -0.12 -36.34
C ALA A 718 -2.71 -0.43 -37.45
N SER A 719 -3.07 -1.70 -37.63
CA SER A 719 -4.10 -2.11 -38.60
C SER A 719 -5.49 -1.59 -38.20
N VAL A 720 -5.84 -1.64 -36.91
CA VAL A 720 -7.12 -1.10 -36.41
C VAL A 720 -7.22 0.42 -36.61
N GLU A 721 -6.15 1.19 -36.34
CA GLU A 721 -6.14 2.64 -36.59
C GLU A 721 -6.25 2.98 -38.09
N ARG A 722 -5.60 2.20 -38.96
CA ARG A 722 -5.71 2.38 -40.41
C ARG A 722 -7.15 2.18 -40.88
N VAL A 723 -7.79 1.09 -40.47
CA VAL A 723 -9.19 0.79 -40.77
C VAL A 723 -10.12 1.86 -40.21
N ARG A 724 -9.88 2.32 -38.97
CA ARG A 724 -10.64 3.42 -38.39
C ARG A 724 -10.59 4.66 -39.28
N ALA A 725 -9.39 5.08 -39.70
CA ALA A 725 -9.20 6.28 -40.50
C ALA A 725 -9.81 6.15 -41.91
N GLU A 726 -9.59 5.01 -42.57
CA GLU A 726 -10.05 4.75 -43.94
C GLU A 726 -11.59 4.69 -44.05
N TYR A 727 -12.23 4.03 -43.09
CA TYR A 727 -13.68 3.84 -43.08
C TYR A 727 -14.44 4.91 -42.28
N GLY A 728 -13.74 5.96 -41.81
CA GLY A 728 -14.36 7.09 -41.11
C GLY A 728 -15.03 6.73 -39.78
N VAL A 729 -14.49 5.72 -39.08
CA VAL A 729 -15.04 5.26 -37.79
C VAL A 729 -14.55 6.17 -36.68
N ALA A 730 -15.44 6.71 -35.84
CA ALA A 730 -15.03 7.73 -34.87
C ALA A 730 -13.99 7.23 -33.85
N SER A 731 -14.08 5.95 -33.45
CA SER A 731 -13.22 5.33 -32.45
C SER A 731 -12.75 3.94 -32.84
N VAL A 732 -11.50 3.60 -32.48
CA VAL A 732 -10.94 2.24 -32.56
C VAL A 732 -11.74 1.21 -31.74
N ASN A 733 -12.67 1.62 -30.88
CA ASN A 733 -13.54 0.72 -30.14
C ASN A 733 -14.66 0.12 -30.98
N PHE A 734 -15.00 0.74 -32.12
CA PHE A 734 -16.00 0.26 -33.07
C PHE A 734 -15.40 -0.61 -34.18
N VAL A 735 -14.08 -0.75 -34.21
CA VAL A 735 -13.36 -1.73 -35.04
C VAL A 735 -13.10 -2.96 -34.17
N LYS A 736 -13.67 -4.10 -34.56
CA LYS A 736 -13.57 -5.36 -33.83
C LYS A 736 -12.73 -6.37 -34.64
N PRO A 737 -11.42 -6.42 -34.38
CA PRO A 737 -10.52 -7.27 -35.15
C PRO A 737 -10.60 -8.74 -34.71
N GLY A 738 -10.43 -9.66 -35.65
CA GLY A 738 -10.38 -11.09 -35.40
C GLY A 738 -11.66 -11.82 -35.75
N VAL A 739 -11.54 -13.11 -36.04
CA VAL A 739 -12.66 -13.99 -36.41
C VAL A 739 -13.69 -14.09 -35.28
N GLY A 740 -13.25 -14.30 -34.05
CA GLY A 740 -14.15 -14.40 -32.88
C GLY A 740 -14.91 -13.10 -32.60
N GLU A 741 -14.23 -11.95 -32.61
CA GLU A 741 -14.85 -10.65 -32.37
C GLU A 741 -15.80 -10.24 -33.50
N THR A 742 -15.44 -10.50 -34.76
CA THR A 742 -16.33 -10.26 -35.91
C THR A 742 -17.59 -11.11 -35.83
N THR A 743 -17.45 -12.38 -35.41
CA THR A 743 -18.58 -13.27 -35.14
C THR A 743 -19.51 -12.67 -34.07
N ARG A 744 -18.96 -12.16 -32.96
CA ARG A 744 -19.74 -11.49 -31.90
C ARG A 744 -20.43 -10.22 -32.39
N VAL A 745 -19.79 -9.44 -33.26
CA VAL A 745 -20.41 -8.26 -33.88
C VAL A 745 -21.62 -8.66 -34.72
N LEU A 746 -21.45 -9.66 -35.59
CA LEU A 746 -22.51 -10.17 -36.45
C LEU A 746 -23.65 -10.83 -35.67
N LEU A 747 -23.44 -11.27 -34.44
CA LEU A 747 -24.51 -11.89 -33.64
C LEU A 747 -25.18 -10.89 -32.70
N ARG A 748 -24.42 -9.95 -32.13
CA ARG A 748 -24.82 -9.24 -30.91
C ARG A 748 -24.73 -7.73 -31.01
N ARG A 749 -24.37 -7.18 -32.17
CA ARG A 749 -24.25 -5.73 -32.40
C ARG A 749 -25.01 -5.32 -33.66
N VAL A 750 -24.91 -4.04 -34.00
CA VAL A 750 -25.39 -3.47 -35.27
C VAL A 750 -24.18 -3.30 -36.19
N PRO A 751 -23.76 -4.34 -36.92
CA PRO A 751 -22.73 -4.22 -37.94
C PRO A 751 -23.22 -3.34 -39.09
N TRP A 752 -22.32 -2.56 -39.70
CA TRP A 752 -22.58 -1.96 -41.02
C TRP A 752 -21.67 -2.47 -42.12
N ARG A 753 -20.55 -3.10 -41.75
CA ARG A 753 -19.60 -3.70 -42.70
C ARG A 753 -18.71 -4.73 -42.04
N VAL A 754 -18.30 -5.74 -42.80
CA VAL A 754 -17.26 -6.70 -42.43
C VAL A 754 -16.13 -6.61 -43.43
N LEU A 755 -14.90 -6.54 -42.93
CA LEU A 755 -13.68 -6.56 -43.74
C LEU A 755 -13.05 -7.95 -43.63
N VAL A 756 -12.68 -8.55 -44.74
CA VAL A 756 -11.98 -9.84 -44.79
C VAL A 756 -10.65 -9.67 -45.53
N ARG A 757 -9.60 -10.34 -45.06
CA ARG A 757 -8.29 -10.31 -45.73
C ARG A 757 -8.35 -10.94 -47.11
N GLU A 758 -9.07 -12.06 -47.18
CA GLU A 758 -9.22 -12.89 -48.37
C GLU A 758 -10.69 -13.23 -48.60
N ALA A 759 -11.11 -13.21 -49.86
CA ALA A 759 -12.52 -13.41 -50.23
C ALA A 759 -13.05 -14.78 -49.77
N ASP A 760 -12.27 -15.84 -49.97
CA ASP A 760 -12.72 -17.23 -49.89
C ASP A 760 -11.98 -18.06 -48.83
N ALA A 761 -11.24 -17.43 -47.90
CA ALA A 761 -10.54 -18.16 -46.84
C ALA A 761 -11.53 -19.05 -46.04
N PRO A 762 -11.13 -20.30 -45.69
CA PRO A 762 -11.96 -21.21 -44.90
C PRO A 762 -12.43 -20.60 -43.57
N GLU A 763 -11.55 -19.84 -42.91
CA GLU A 763 -11.79 -19.16 -41.63
C GLU A 763 -12.92 -18.11 -41.70
N HIS A 764 -13.27 -17.65 -42.90
CA HIS A 764 -14.33 -16.67 -43.13
C HIS A 764 -15.68 -17.31 -43.49
N ALA A 765 -15.76 -18.64 -43.60
CA ALA A 765 -16.97 -19.31 -44.10
C ALA A 765 -18.22 -18.99 -43.26
N HIS A 766 -18.14 -19.07 -41.93
CA HIS A 766 -19.25 -18.71 -41.05
C HIS A 766 -19.48 -17.19 -41.01
N ILE A 767 -18.42 -16.37 -41.11
CA ILE A 767 -18.54 -14.91 -41.18
C ILE A 767 -19.37 -14.49 -42.40
N ARG A 768 -19.09 -15.05 -43.58
CA ARG A 768 -19.85 -14.79 -44.80
C ARG A 768 -21.31 -15.23 -44.67
N LEU A 769 -21.56 -16.39 -44.06
CA LEU A 769 -22.91 -16.89 -43.82
C LEU A 769 -23.71 -15.96 -42.90
N LEU A 770 -23.12 -15.53 -41.78
CA LEU A 770 -23.74 -14.62 -40.82
C LEU A 770 -23.94 -13.21 -41.40
N ALA A 771 -22.98 -12.71 -42.18
CA ALA A 771 -23.09 -11.42 -42.85
C ALA A 771 -24.21 -11.43 -43.90
N ALA A 772 -24.31 -12.48 -44.71
CA ALA A 772 -25.38 -12.65 -45.69
C ALA A 772 -26.77 -12.74 -45.04
N ALA A 773 -26.90 -13.48 -43.92
CA ALA A 773 -28.15 -13.60 -43.17
C ALA A 773 -28.63 -12.25 -42.59
N ARG A 774 -27.71 -11.31 -42.36
CA ARG A 774 -28.00 -9.98 -41.77
C ARG A 774 -27.90 -8.82 -42.76
N ASP A 775 -27.75 -9.12 -44.06
CA ASP A 775 -27.57 -8.11 -45.12
C ASP A 775 -26.41 -7.13 -44.83
N VAL A 776 -25.31 -7.65 -44.30
CA VAL A 776 -24.10 -6.88 -43.99
C VAL A 776 -23.09 -7.06 -45.13
N PRO A 777 -22.61 -5.98 -45.77
CA PRO A 777 -21.64 -6.08 -46.84
C PRO A 777 -20.29 -6.61 -46.33
N VAL A 778 -19.70 -7.52 -47.09
CA VAL A 778 -18.36 -8.07 -46.88
C VAL A 778 -17.41 -7.47 -47.93
N GLU A 779 -16.32 -6.87 -47.49
CA GLU A 779 -15.32 -6.20 -48.33
C GLU A 779 -13.94 -6.83 -48.15
N VAL A 780 -13.20 -7.01 -49.25
CA VAL A 780 -11.87 -7.62 -49.23
C VAL A 780 -10.80 -6.54 -49.05
N VAL A 781 -10.02 -6.64 -47.98
CA VAL A 781 -8.93 -5.71 -47.62
C VAL A 781 -7.66 -6.54 -47.38
N PRO A 782 -6.79 -6.72 -48.39
CA PRO A 782 -5.65 -7.63 -48.29
C PRO A 782 -4.62 -7.32 -47.19
N ASP A 783 -4.49 -6.05 -46.79
CA ASP A 783 -3.45 -5.57 -45.86
C ASP A 783 -3.87 -5.60 -44.38
N LEU A 784 -4.91 -6.38 -44.03
CA LEU A 784 -5.37 -6.52 -42.64
C LEU A 784 -4.40 -7.37 -41.80
N ALA A 785 -4.03 -6.89 -40.61
CA ALA A 785 -3.24 -7.68 -39.65
C ALA A 785 -4.01 -8.89 -39.10
N TYR A 786 -5.34 -8.92 -39.25
CA TYR A 786 -6.23 -10.00 -38.84
C TYR A 786 -6.87 -10.65 -40.06
N SER A 787 -7.44 -11.85 -39.91
CA SER A 787 -8.17 -12.54 -40.97
C SER A 787 -9.42 -11.73 -41.35
N CYS A 788 -10.15 -11.19 -40.37
CA CYS A 788 -11.27 -10.29 -40.60
C CYS A 788 -11.47 -9.24 -39.50
N MET A 789 -12.26 -8.21 -39.79
CA MET A 789 -12.70 -7.20 -38.82
C MET A 789 -14.17 -6.85 -39.00
N GLY A 790 -14.93 -6.78 -37.90
CA GLY A 790 -16.30 -6.27 -37.89
C GLY A 790 -16.34 -4.78 -37.57
N LEU A 791 -17.08 -3.99 -38.36
CA LEU A 791 -17.30 -2.57 -38.12
C LEU A 791 -18.71 -2.35 -37.56
N ILE A 792 -18.76 -1.72 -36.37
CA ILE A 792 -20.01 -1.41 -35.67
C ILE A 792 -20.51 -0.03 -36.13
N LYS A 793 -21.82 0.07 -36.38
CA LYS A 793 -22.47 1.34 -36.76
C LYS A 793 -22.63 2.21 -35.52
N GLU A 794 -22.23 3.47 -35.60
CA GLU A 794 -22.68 4.46 -34.62
C GLU A 794 -24.17 4.70 -34.81
N LEU A 795 -24.92 4.59 -33.72
CA LEU A 795 -26.31 5.03 -33.68
C LEU A 795 -26.26 6.51 -33.32
N ASP A 796 -26.80 7.37 -34.18
CA ASP A 796 -26.93 8.80 -33.88
C ASP A 796 -27.66 8.98 -32.54
N GLN A 797 -27.10 9.82 -31.66
CA GLN A 797 -27.66 10.14 -30.34
C GLN A 797 -29.03 10.80 -30.42
#